data_AF-A0A1S3I2Z3-F1
#
_entry.id   AF-A0A1S3I2Z3-F1
#
_cell.length_a   1.000
_cell.length_b   1.000
_cell.length_c   1.000
_cell.angle_alpha   90.00
_cell.angle_beta   90.00
_cell.angle_gamma   90.00
#
_symmetry.space_group_name_H-M   'P 1'
#
loop_
_entity.id
_entity.type
_entity.pdbx_description
1 polymer ?
#
loop_
_entity_poly.entity_id
_entity_poly.type
_entity_poly.pdbx_seq_one_letter_code
_entity_poly.pdbx_strand_id
1 'polypeptide(L)'
;MASGTRKSGRFSSEAPDNTIADIWVYSQRQAAGQFDPEEMNRNIDRRRQLRNEGSNRQSFGTLLTENQSPKTRSQQRSANVNVQRSLQLLDEAVGTPGPLLRSARKTPLKHSSYTPKPIPTSAKFDVSATLGATPGQSMMMETPMSLSQVSRVGESFNDSLGFTPLRTGAQEPHGMDEDITTTNVALLLEEDPGLAASTGLFGDFLQAVKDHPAEPQVFDLIKSYTQVCSEQVVLLKKLINRATPGHSRFTKTIDVLNILEQEKNTWALVGSLFRDRLETEVKGDQEDMIVDQLGKKMSEKEIVDRLYETDHSLRQGQLVIDWLEQVAAGELENYYDKVEFFSDQSVTWENTLHSLQQRAGAVPAGYNRPIVDKMDPDAPVRQKRPLADLDQEDEGRLLKYIFVYIRAGQLDEAQRLCSKCGQAWRAATLEGWRLYHDPNYHSLGPGGEVSAVEGNPYRDVWKAVCWRMAQEDRFNLYEKATYAALSGNLKELLPACETWEDCLWAYFKCMVDARVEQEIRVATMTDRPLEQLPGAFWDKMLTPQAIFQEIQASDNDEVRLEANEKYHIIQKYVILDDVPGLIEEMYSWLSNSGIKPPHHLIRFMAHLVLFLRTIGKTTKEEMCTFILESYVMSLIEEKHTTLVAHYVSTLPQDLQLEWYARFLQGIEDREARQQCLALAEEAGLDIPNITKLVVEKIRTKGPDFKIDRDAALEAATTEEDHQKIEAIDWLVFDPSQRAEAVRQANAVMRTFIALKKHAAAREVFSKIPPGSIDIIYRNCQMQHGTTELPAEDDNAIREYLCHKAYLDAHDSFNDWFEHYHNAKPSKPDVPQKASFTERVAFEHREKQYEADMDRWRRSLELQTKTTVERIYNVLLFVDGGWMADQRQVGMEGKD
;
A
#
# COMPACT_ATOMS: atom_id res chain seq x y z
N MET A 1 30.92 12.05 47.32
CA MET A 1 31.46 13.36 47.76
C MET A 1 31.37 14.34 46.58
N ALA A 2 31.81 15.59 46.74
CA ALA A 2 31.84 16.65 45.73
C ALA A 2 32.61 16.27 44.43
N SER A 3 32.42 16.92 43.27
CA SER A 3 31.37 17.84 42.77
C SER A 3 31.50 18.01 41.25
N GLY A 4 30.43 18.39 40.54
CA GLY A 4 30.49 18.56 39.07
C GLY A 4 29.44 19.52 38.50
N THR A 5 29.78 20.81 38.40
CA THR A 5 28.88 21.87 37.92
C THR A 5 28.87 21.98 36.39
N ARG A 6 27.93 21.30 35.71
CA ARG A 6 27.57 21.65 34.32
C ARG A 6 26.64 22.87 34.34
N LYS A 7 27.06 23.96 33.70
CA LYS A 7 26.23 25.15 33.47
C LYS A 7 25.21 24.84 32.37
N SER A 8 23.92 24.94 32.67
CA SER A 8 22.92 25.13 31.61
C SER A 8 23.11 26.51 30.98
N GLY A 9 22.85 26.61 29.67
CA GLY A 9 22.95 27.89 28.96
C GLY A 9 21.92 28.90 29.46
N ARG A 10 22.28 30.19 29.48
CA ARG A 10 21.27 31.25 29.52
C ARG A 10 20.44 31.14 28.23
N PHE A 11 19.14 30.86 28.36
CA PHE A 11 18.22 31.21 27.29
C PHE A 11 18.26 32.72 27.06
N SER A 12 18.16 33.13 25.79
CA SER A 12 18.07 34.55 25.43
C SER A 12 16.83 35.18 26.08
N SER A 13 16.89 36.48 26.36
CA SER A 13 15.79 37.25 26.95
C SER A 13 14.61 37.53 26.00
N GLU A 14 14.56 36.81 24.87
CA GLU A 14 13.55 36.91 23.82
C GLU A 14 13.11 35.49 23.44
N ALA A 15 12.21 34.91 24.23
CA ALA A 15 11.53 33.66 23.91
C ALA A 15 10.18 33.96 23.25
N PRO A 16 9.75 33.21 22.21
CA PRO A 16 8.44 33.41 21.58
C PRO A 16 7.32 33.08 22.56
N ASP A 17 6.29 33.94 22.60
CA ASP A 17 5.20 33.95 23.58
C ASP A 17 4.32 32.68 23.49
N ASN A 18 4.75 31.58 24.11
CA ASN A 18 4.09 30.28 24.02
C ASN A 18 3.64 29.75 25.39
N THR A 19 2.52 29.03 25.40
CA THR A 19 1.86 28.55 26.62
C THR A 19 2.75 27.61 27.46
N ILE A 20 3.68 26.90 26.83
CA ILE A 20 4.56 25.94 27.50
C ILE A 20 5.63 26.68 28.33
N ALA A 21 6.15 27.80 27.84
CA ALA A 21 7.05 28.66 28.60
C ALA A 21 6.37 29.27 29.84
N ASP A 22 5.11 29.71 29.72
CA ASP A 22 4.33 30.21 30.87
C ASP A 22 4.08 29.11 31.92
N ILE A 23 3.68 27.90 31.49
CA ILE A 23 3.52 26.74 32.38
C ILE A 23 4.84 26.40 33.10
N TRP A 24 5.98 26.47 32.40
CA TRP A 24 7.31 26.21 32.97
C TRP A 24 7.74 27.30 33.97
N VAL A 25 7.42 28.57 33.73
CA VAL A 25 7.65 29.67 34.68
C VAL A 25 6.81 29.50 35.94
N TYR A 26 5.58 29.00 35.83
CA TYR A 26 4.75 28.68 37.00
C TYR A 26 5.21 27.41 37.73
N SER A 27 5.63 26.34 37.04
CA SER A 27 6.13 25.13 37.70
C SER A 27 7.44 25.37 38.46
N GLN A 28 8.29 26.32 38.05
CA GLN A 28 9.42 26.74 38.87
C GLN A 28 9.02 27.37 40.22
N ARG A 29 7.82 27.96 40.35
CA ARG A 29 7.30 28.46 41.64
C ARG A 29 6.86 27.33 42.58
N GLN A 30 6.57 26.15 42.05
CA GLN A 30 6.26 24.95 42.83
C GLN A 30 7.46 24.51 43.69
N ALA A 31 8.69 24.67 43.17
CA ALA A 31 9.92 24.44 43.92
C ALA A 31 10.16 25.46 45.07
N ALA A 32 9.43 26.58 45.08
CA ALA A 32 9.45 27.60 46.12
C ALA A 32 8.25 27.53 47.10
N GLY A 33 7.38 26.52 46.96
CA GLY A 33 6.22 26.32 47.85
C GLY A 33 5.06 27.31 47.65
N GLN A 34 5.06 28.09 46.57
CA GLN A 34 3.99 29.06 46.24
C GLN A 34 3.42 28.77 44.84
N PHE A 35 2.68 27.68 44.71
CA PHE A 35 2.03 27.26 43.47
C PHE A 35 0.53 27.03 43.70
N ASP A 36 -0.29 27.96 43.21
CA ASP A 36 -1.75 27.80 43.07
C ASP A 36 -2.06 27.39 41.61
N PRO A 37 -2.54 26.15 41.37
CA PRO A 37 -2.94 25.71 40.03
C PRO A 37 -4.08 26.55 39.43
N GLU A 38 -5.00 27.06 40.25
CA GLU A 38 -6.09 27.90 39.77
C GLU A 38 -5.61 29.30 39.36
N GLU A 39 -4.64 29.88 40.07
CA GLU A 39 -4.03 31.15 39.65
C GLU A 39 -3.25 30.99 38.33
N MET A 40 -2.52 29.89 38.16
CA MET A 40 -1.84 29.56 36.91
C MET A 40 -2.85 29.46 35.75
N ASN A 41 -3.89 28.62 35.88
CA ASN A 41 -4.89 28.40 34.83
C ASN A 41 -5.64 29.71 34.49
N ARG A 42 -6.07 30.47 35.49
CA ARG A 42 -6.74 31.78 35.27
C ARG A 42 -5.84 32.78 34.52
N ASN A 43 -4.53 32.79 34.77
CA ASN A 43 -3.61 33.65 34.01
C ASN A 43 -3.36 33.15 32.58
N ILE A 44 -3.23 31.84 32.38
CA ILE A 44 -3.08 31.23 31.05
C ILE A 44 -4.32 31.51 30.18
N ASP A 45 -5.51 31.28 30.70
CA ASP A 45 -6.76 31.52 29.95
C ASP A 45 -7.03 33.00 29.72
N ARG A 46 -6.64 33.89 30.65
CA ARG A 46 -6.65 35.34 30.41
C ARG A 46 -5.67 35.76 29.31
N ARG A 47 -4.49 35.16 29.22
CA ARG A 47 -3.54 35.38 28.11
C ARG A 47 -4.07 34.82 26.78
N ARG A 48 -4.73 33.65 26.79
CA ARG A 48 -5.42 33.10 25.61
C ARG A 48 -6.55 34.01 25.12
N GLN A 49 -7.35 34.56 26.03
CA GLN A 49 -8.39 35.55 25.71
C GLN A 49 -7.79 36.80 25.06
N LEU A 50 -6.77 37.41 25.68
CA LEU A 50 -6.06 38.58 25.11
C LEU A 50 -5.42 38.27 23.73
N ARG A 51 -4.96 37.04 23.51
CA ARG A 51 -4.40 36.60 22.23
C ARG A 51 -5.48 36.46 21.15
N ASN A 52 -6.65 35.91 21.51
CA ASN A 52 -7.80 35.84 20.62
C ASN A 52 -8.38 37.23 20.30
N GLU A 53 -8.47 38.12 21.29
CA GLU A 53 -8.85 39.53 21.09
C GLU A 53 -7.86 40.29 20.19
N GLY A 54 -6.56 39.97 20.28
CA GLY A 54 -5.51 40.48 19.39
C GLY A 54 -5.69 40.05 17.93
N SER A 55 -5.91 38.75 17.69
CA SER A 55 -6.16 38.22 16.33
C SER A 55 -7.46 38.75 15.71
N ASN A 56 -8.49 39.04 16.52
CA ASN A 56 -9.81 39.47 16.04
C ASN A 56 -9.86 40.95 15.59
N ARG A 57 -8.70 41.59 15.33
CA ARG A 57 -8.58 42.92 14.71
C ARG A 57 -8.18 42.91 13.23
N GLN A 58 -8.00 41.74 12.62
CA GLN A 58 -7.75 41.60 11.16
C GLN A 58 -8.63 40.54 10.46
N SER A 59 -9.91 40.44 10.84
CA SER A 59 -10.95 39.90 9.93
C SER A 59 -12.34 40.29 10.42
N PHE A 60 -13.03 41.19 9.70
CA PHE A 60 -14.50 41.28 9.80
C PHE A 60 -15.12 41.85 8.52
N GLY A 61 -16.10 41.10 8.00
CA GLY A 61 -16.74 41.32 6.70
C GLY A 61 -17.01 39.93 6.09
N THR A 62 -18.24 39.43 6.00
CA THR A 62 -19.55 40.07 6.25
C THR A 62 -20.51 38.95 6.69
N LEU A 63 -21.40 39.12 7.68
CA LEU A 63 -22.82 39.48 7.52
C LEU A 63 -23.56 39.27 8.85
N LEU A 64 -24.58 40.08 9.15
CA LEU A 64 -25.95 39.60 9.41
C LEU A 64 -26.94 40.77 9.56
N THR A 65 -28.23 40.45 9.58
CA THR A 65 -29.38 41.37 9.45
C THR A 65 -29.97 41.81 10.79
N GLU A 66 -30.60 43.00 10.84
CA GLU A 66 -32.02 43.07 11.25
C GLU A 66 -32.73 44.41 10.92
N ASN A 67 -34.05 44.27 10.66
CA ASN A 67 -35.16 45.21 10.84
C ASN A 67 -34.91 46.73 11.06
N GLN A 68 -35.25 47.55 10.05
CA GLN A 68 -36.40 48.49 10.15
C GLN A 68 -36.72 49.27 8.84
N SER A 69 -37.99 49.62 8.67
CA SER A 69 -38.50 50.67 7.76
C SER A 69 -38.91 51.89 8.61
N PRO A 70 -39.26 53.10 8.07
CA PRO A 70 -39.59 53.42 6.67
C PRO A 70 -39.16 54.84 6.14
N LYS A 71 -39.55 55.19 4.89
CA LYS A 71 -39.63 56.58 4.30
C LYS A 71 -38.28 57.36 4.20
N THR A 72 -37.80 57.89 3.06
CA THR A 72 -38.47 58.78 2.09
C THR A 72 -37.70 58.98 0.76
N ARG A 73 -38.43 58.96 -0.37
CA ARG A 73 -38.47 59.96 -1.49
C ARG A 73 -37.17 60.57 -2.11
N SER A 74 -37.16 60.60 -3.46
CA SER A 74 -36.40 61.50 -4.38
C SER A 74 -34.94 61.12 -4.72
N GLN A 75 -34.35 61.40 -5.90
CA GLN A 75 -34.88 61.64 -7.27
C GLN A 75 -33.72 61.61 -8.31
N GLN A 76 -34.01 61.28 -9.59
CA GLN A 76 -33.22 61.65 -10.81
C GLN A 76 -31.78 61.06 -10.97
N ARG A 77 -31.16 60.96 -12.17
CA ARG A 77 -31.62 60.70 -13.58
C ARG A 77 -30.41 60.36 -14.48
N SER A 78 -30.68 59.86 -15.71
CA SER A 78 -29.80 59.78 -16.91
C SER A 78 -28.55 58.87 -16.90
N ALA A 79 -28.01 58.40 -18.05
CA ALA A 79 -28.57 58.08 -19.38
C ALA A 79 -27.49 57.39 -20.27
N ASN A 80 -27.93 56.69 -21.33
CA ASN A 80 -27.15 56.17 -22.48
C ASN A 80 -26.06 55.11 -22.15
N VAL A 81 -26.01 53.89 -22.72
CA VAL A 81 -26.70 53.23 -23.86
C VAL A 81 -26.45 53.88 -25.22
N ASN A 82 -25.44 53.42 -25.98
CA ASN A 82 -25.32 53.70 -27.42
C ASN A 82 -24.34 52.78 -28.21
N VAL A 83 -24.42 51.45 -28.08
CA VAL A 83 -23.55 50.50 -28.85
C VAL A 83 -24.33 49.47 -29.70
N GLN A 84 -25.59 49.15 -29.35
CA GLN A 84 -26.46 48.22 -30.11
C GLN A 84 -27.01 48.81 -31.44
N ARG A 85 -26.24 49.66 -32.13
CA ARG A 85 -26.65 50.31 -33.39
C ARG A 85 -25.78 49.94 -34.60
N SER A 86 -24.79 49.06 -34.40
CA SER A 86 -23.77 48.71 -35.41
C SER A 86 -23.94 47.33 -36.06
N LEU A 87 -24.98 46.57 -35.69
CA LEU A 87 -25.21 45.19 -36.16
C LEU A 87 -26.64 44.95 -36.69
N GLN A 88 -27.35 46.00 -37.11
CA GLN A 88 -28.74 45.90 -37.59
C GLN A 88 -29.01 46.72 -38.86
N LEU A 89 -28.00 46.80 -39.75
CA LEU A 89 -28.06 47.44 -41.07
C LEU A 89 -27.17 46.68 -42.08
N LEU A 90 -27.53 45.43 -42.42
CA LEU A 90 -27.00 44.76 -43.63
C LEU A 90 -27.78 43.50 -44.07
N ASP A 91 -29.10 43.44 -43.85
CA ASP A 91 -29.95 42.38 -44.42
C ASP A 91 -31.33 42.92 -44.85
N GLU A 92 -31.38 43.62 -46.00
CA GLU A 92 -32.62 43.87 -46.75
C GLU A 92 -32.34 44.26 -48.22
N ALA A 93 -32.18 43.28 -49.13
CA ALA A 93 -32.24 43.51 -50.60
C ALA A 93 -32.39 42.24 -51.49
N VAL A 94 -33.63 41.71 -51.60
CA VAL A 94 -34.27 41.18 -52.84
C VAL A 94 -33.53 40.16 -53.77
N GLY A 95 -34.16 39.01 -54.04
CA GLY A 95 -34.22 38.47 -55.43
C GLY A 95 -34.15 36.94 -55.67
N THR A 96 -35.29 36.28 -55.86
CA THR A 96 -35.47 34.98 -56.59
C THR A 96 -35.88 35.24 -58.07
N PRO A 97 -35.84 34.29 -59.04
CA PRO A 97 -35.98 32.82 -58.94
C PRO A 97 -34.98 31.93 -59.76
N GLY A 98 -35.18 30.60 -59.78
CA GLY A 98 -34.37 29.58 -60.50
C GLY A 98 -34.78 29.33 -61.97
N PRO A 99 -34.70 28.09 -62.56
CA PRO A 99 -34.55 26.75 -61.95
C PRO A 99 -33.66 25.71 -62.72
N LEU A 100 -33.75 24.41 -62.31
CA LEU A 100 -33.58 23.13 -63.08
C LEU A 100 -32.33 22.21 -62.96
N LEU A 101 -32.64 20.98 -62.51
CA LEU A 101 -32.27 19.64 -63.07
C LEU A 101 -30.96 18.88 -62.73
N ARG A 102 -31.19 17.64 -62.27
CA ARG A 102 -30.39 16.38 -62.32
C ARG A 102 -29.12 16.26 -61.45
N SER A 103 -28.64 15.07 -61.09
CA SER A 103 -29.24 13.75 -60.71
C SER A 103 -28.10 12.73 -60.52
N ALA A 104 -28.27 11.76 -59.60
CA ALA A 104 -27.52 10.48 -59.50
C ALA A 104 -26.02 10.52 -59.08
N ARG A 105 -25.40 9.43 -58.56
CA ARG A 105 -25.79 8.38 -57.56
C ARG A 105 -24.62 7.37 -57.39
N LYS A 106 -24.44 6.81 -56.17
CA LYS A 106 -23.64 5.60 -55.80
C LYS A 106 -22.09 5.73 -55.92
N THR A 107 -21.21 5.35 -54.97
CA THR A 107 -21.09 4.30 -53.92
C THR A 107 -20.77 2.87 -54.43
N PRO A 108 -20.12 1.96 -53.66
CA PRO A 108 -19.05 2.07 -52.62
C PRO A 108 -17.97 0.91 -52.73
N LEU A 109 -17.34 0.48 -51.61
CA LEU A 109 -16.61 -0.82 -51.35
C LEU A 109 -15.10 -0.91 -51.72
N LYS A 110 -14.27 -1.83 -51.14
CA LYS A 110 -14.03 -2.30 -49.73
C LYS A 110 -12.80 -3.26 -49.68
N HIS A 111 -11.98 -3.20 -48.61
CA HIS A 111 -11.18 -4.27 -47.95
C HIS A 111 -10.11 -5.18 -48.67
N SER A 112 -8.91 -5.23 -48.03
CA SER A 112 -8.20 -6.43 -47.47
C SER A 112 -6.98 -7.11 -48.16
N SER A 113 -5.91 -7.21 -47.33
CA SER A 113 -5.02 -8.36 -47.03
C SER A 113 -3.97 -8.97 -48.00
N TYR A 114 -2.80 -9.24 -47.36
CA TYR A 114 -1.90 -10.43 -47.46
C TYR A 114 -0.55 -10.31 -48.18
N THR A 115 0.43 -11.11 -47.73
CA THR A 115 1.87 -11.12 -48.09
C THR A 115 2.30 -12.43 -48.78
N PRO A 116 3.52 -12.50 -49.38
CA PRO A 116 4.52 -13.46 -48.87
C PRO A 116 6.02 -13.03 -49.04
N LYS A 117 6.95 -13.87 -48.54
CA LYS A 117 8.43 -13.77 -48.68
C LYS A 117 8.96 -14.51 -49.94
N PRO A 118 10.28 -14.46 -50.26
CA PRO A 118 11.13 -15.64 -49.96
C PRO A 118 12.60 -15.34 -49.53
N ILE A 119 13.44 -16.38 -49.35
CA ILE A 119 14.84 -16.40 -48.86
C ILE A 119 15.70 -17.36 -49.73
N PRO A 120 17.04 -17.17 -49.85
CA PRO A 120 18.04 -18.23 -49.52
C PRO A 120 19.28 -17.67 -48.75
N THR A 121 19.76 -18.22 -47.60
CA THR A 121 20.69 -19.37 -47.38
C THR A 121 22.11 -19.23 -48.00
N SER A 122 23.25 -19.66 -47.41
CA SER A 122 23.70 -20.14 -46.06
C SER A 122 25.28 -20.20 -46.05
N ALA A 123 26.13 -20.80 -45.18
CA ALA A 123 26.05 -21.77 -44.07
C ALA A 123 27.36 -21.90 -43.20
N LYS A 124 27.23 -22.14 -41.87
CA LYS A 124 28.04 -23.04 -40.96
C LYS A 124 29.50 -22.74 -40.49
N PHE A 125 29.83 -23.42 -39.37
CA PHE A 125 31.14 -23.74 -38.72
C PHE A 125 31.85 -22.64 -37.88
N ASP A 126 32.61 -22.93 -36.80
CA ASP A 126 32.56 -24.01 -35.77
C ASP A 126 33.42 -23.63 -34.52
N VAL A 127 33.44 -24.49 -33.50
CA VAL A 127 34.11 -24.35 -32.19
C VAL A 127 35.63 -24.63 -32.24
N SER A 128 36.45 -23.86 -31.48
CA SER A 128 37.44 -24.36 -30.48
C SER A 128 38.66 -23.45 -30.19
N ALA A 129 39.18 -23.59 -28.96
CA ALA A 129 40.55 -23.35 -28.48
C ALA A 129 41.22 -21.95 -28.58
N THR A 130 41.56 -21.39 -27.41
CA THR A 130 42.95 -21.02 -27.06
C THR A 130 43.17 -21.17 -25.55
N LEU A 131 44.26 -21.82 -25.14
CA LEU A 131 44.71 -21.96 -23.74
C LEU A 131 45.89 -21.03 -23.45
N GLY A 132 45.84 -20.37 -22.29
CA GLY A 132 46.96 -20.06 -21.37
C GLY A 132 48.26 -19.40 -21.86
N ALA A 133 48.70 -18.37 -21.13
CA ALA A 133 50.12 -18.14 -20.81
C ALA A 133 50.28 -17.23 -19.58
N THR A 134 51.05 -17.68 -18.57
CA THR A 134 51.68 -16.80 -17.57
C THR A 134 53.14 -16.53 -17.95
N PRO A 135 53.66 -15.36 -17.55
CA PRO A 135 54.81 -15.35 -16.64
C PRO A 135 54.59 -14.34 -15.48
N GLY A 136 55.39 -14.28 -14.43
CA GLY A 136 56.61 -15.02 -14.09
C GLY A 136 57.53 -14.09 -13.29
N GLN A 137 57.94 -14.50 -12.08
CA GLN A 137 58.58 -13.61 -11.10
C GLN A 137 59.99 -13.14 -11.49
N SER A 138 60.36 -11.95 -11.01
CA SER A 138 61.72 -11.69 -10.52
C SER A 138 61.72 -10.59 -9.45
N MET A 139 62.42 -10.82 -8.34
CA MET A 139 62.74 -9.77 -7.36
C MET A 139 64.15 -9.25 -7.63
N MET A 140 64.39 -7.95 -7.39
CA MET A 140 65.60 -7.49 -6.72
C MET A 140 65.29 -6.28 -5.83
N MET A 141 66.22 -5.97 -4.92
CA MET A 141 66.02 -5.19 -3.70
C MET A 141 67.10 -4.10 -3.62
N GLU A 142 66.73 -2.84 -3.35
CA GLU A 142 67.59 -1.85 -2.67
C GLU A 142 66.82 -0.57 -2.28
N THR A 143 67.29 0.09 -1.22
CA THR A 143 66.78 1.33 -0.58
C THR A 143 67.96 2.01 0.16
N PRO A 144 67.87 3.22 0.77
CA PRO A 144 66.79 4.22 0.87
C PRO A 144 67.28 5.67 0.53
N MET A 145 66.60 6.71 1.08
CA MET A 145 67.07 8.10 1.31
C MET A 145 66.99 9.10 0.13
N SER A 146 66.65 10.40 0.30
CA SER A 146 66.00 11.15 1.42
C SER A 146 65.59 12.57 0.95
N LEU A 147 65.01 13.39 1.84
CA LEU A 147 64.77 14.86 1.76
C LEU A 147 63.69 15.31 0.72
N SER A 148 62.50 15.76 1.14
CA SER A 148 62.12 17.11 1.64
C SER A 148 61.97 18.17 0.52
N GLN A 149 61.18 19.25 0.62
CA GLN A 149 60.63 19.99 1.77
C GLN A 149 59.49 20.96 1.30
N VAL A 150 58.86 21.72 2.22
CA VAL A 150 57.91 22.85 1.98
C VAL A 150 56.53 22.43 1.42
N SER A 151 55.33 22.62 2.01
CA SER A 151 54.73 23.49 3.06
C SER A 151 53.87 24.68 2.57
N ARG A 152 52.68 24.78 3.18
CA ARG A 152 51.79 25.96 3.42
C ARG A 152 50.76 26.43 2.36
N VAL A 153 49.51 26.49 2.84
CA VAL A 153 48.53 27.63 2.81
C VAL A 153 48.15 28.18 1.42
N GLY A 154 46.89 28.26 0.99
CA GLY A 154 45.63 28.32 1.72
C GLY A 154 44.62 29.19 0.92
N GLU A 155 43.58 29.66 1.60
CA GLU A 155 42.56 30.63 1.15
C GLU A 155 41.55 30.18 0.07
N SER A 156 40.32 30.02 0.55
CA SER A 156 39.07 29.89 -0.20
C SER A 156 38.80 31.07 -1.14
N PHE A 157 38.14 30.80 -2.27
CA PHE A 157 37.33 31.80 -2.97
C PHE A 157 35.96 31.22 -3.34
N ASN A 158 34.96 32.11 -3.36
CA ASN A 158 33.55 31.76 -3.48
C ASN A 158 33.01 31.92 -4.91
N ASP A 159 31.81 31.35 -5.10
CA ASP A 159 30.69 31.93 -5.86
C ASP A 159 30.42 31.54 -7.35
N SER A 160 29.11 31.52 -7.62
CA SER A 160 28.42 31.84 -8.89
C SER A 160 28.60 30.95 -10.13
N LEU A 161 27.73 29.92 -10.19
CA LEU A 161 26.79 29.63 -11.28
C LEU A 161 26.99 30.33 -12.64
N GLY A 162 27.19 29.54 -13.71
CA GLY A 162 27.06 29.96 -15.11
C GLY A 162 26.64 28.80 -16.02
N PHE A 163 25.46 28.89 -16.64
CA PHE A 163 24.89 27.85 -17.52
C PHE A 163 25.06 28.20 -19.01
N THR A 164 24.58 27.32 -19.91
CA THR A 164 24.47 27.44 -21.41
C THR A 164 25.67 26.88 -22.22
N PRO A 165 25.52 26.48 -23.52
CA PRO A 165 25.10 25.09 -23.78
C PRO A 165 25.79 24.33 -24.96
N LEU A 166 25.71 22.99 -24.86
CA LEU A 166 25.65 21.92 -25.89
C LEU A 166 26.13 22.15 -27.35
N ARG A 167 27.07 21.31 -27.81
CA ARG A 167 27.07 20.69 -29.18
C ARG A 167 27.93 19.40 -29.24
N THR A 168 27.32 18.21 -29.13
CA THR A 168 27.04 17.23 -30.22
C THR A 168 28.23 16.48 -30.85
N GLY A 169 28.29 15.14 -30.69
CA GLY A 169 29.08 14.25 -31.57
C GLY A 169 29.22 12.77 -31.12
N ALA A 170 28.54 11.86 -31.85
CA ALA A 170 28.68 10.38 -31.90
C ALA A 170 28.09 9.48 -30.77
N GLN A 171 27.29 8.50 -31.22
CA GLN A 171 26.73 7.32 -30.52
C GLN A 171 27.75 6.14 -30.51
N GLU A 172 27.57 4.94 -29.93
CA GLU A 172 26.46 4.13 -29.35
C GLU A 172 27.11 2.97 -28.50
N PRO A 173 26.41 2.02 -27.81
CA PRO A 173 24.97 1.86 -27.57
C PRO A 173 24.56 1.66 -26.07
N HIS A 174 23.28 1.37 -25.82
CA HIS A 174 22.61 1.38 -24.50
C HIS A 174 22.73 0.11 -23.63
N GLY A 175 22.56 0.30 -22.31
CA GLY A 175 22.02 -0.67 -21.34
C GLY A 175 21.27 0.08 -20.24
N MET A 176 19.97 -0.17 -20.08
CA MET A 176 18.98 0.55 -19.24
C MET A 176 19.48 1.18 -17.92
N ASP A 177 19.46 2.52 -17.80
CA ASP A 177 19.59 3.21 -16.50
C ASP A 177 19.08 4.70 -16.53
N GLU A 178 17.94 4.99 -17.17
CA GLU A 178 17.49 6.40 -17.36
C GLU A 178 15.95 6.61 -17.41
N ASP A 179 15.23 6.24 -16.34
CA ASP A 179 13.82 6.66 -16.11
C ASP A 179 13.47 6.95 -14.62
N ILE A 180 14.33 6.56 -13.68
CA ILE A 180 14.00 6.53 -12.23
C ILE A 180 14.16 7.90 -11.54
N THR A 181 14.79 8.89 -12.18
CA THR A 181 15.21 10.15 -11.52
C THR A 181 14.10 11.19 -11.37
N THR A 182 13.16 11.28 -12.31
CA THR A 182 12.08 12.29 -12.30
C THR A 182 11.02 11.99 -11.25
N THR A 183 10.51 10.75 -11.21
CA THR A 183 9.48 10.29 -10.26
C THR A 183 9.94 10.44 -8.81
N ASN A 184 11.21 10.10 -8.51
CA ASN A 184 11.79 10.28 -7.17
C ASN A 184 11.84 11.75 -6.72
N VAL A 185 12.04 12.70 -7.64
CA VAL A 185 12.03 14.14 -7.30
C VAL A 185 10.60 14.65 -7.13
N ALA A 186 9.62 14.12 -7.88
CA ALA A 186 8.21 14.44 -7.68
C ALA A 186 7.70 13.98 -6.31
N LEU A 187 7.96 12.71 -5.94
CA LEU A 187 7.57 12.14 -4.64
C LEU A 187 8.13 12.93 -3.45
N LEU A 188 9.37 13.43 -3.55
CA LEU A 188 9.99 14.27 -2.51
C LEU A 188 9.35 15.67 -2.34
N LEU A 189 8.48 16.10 -3.25
CA LEU A 189 7.74 17.37 -3.17
C LEU A 189 6.35 17.21 -2.53
N GLU A 190 5.85 15.99 -2.37
CA GLU A 190 4.55 15.72 -1.77
C GLU A 190 4.56 15.92 -0.23
N GLU A 191 3.37 16.02 0.37
CA GLU A 191 3.25 16.20 1.82
C GLU A 191 3.64 14.93 2.61
N ASP A 192 3.49 13.76 2.00
CA ASP A 192 3.85 12.45 2.57
C ASP A 192 4.53 11.54 1.53
N PRO A 193 5.84 11.72 1.28
CA PRO A 193 6.57 10.96 0.24
C PRO A 193 6.56 9.44 0.44
N GLY A 194 6.38 8.97 1.68
CA GLY A 194 6.35 7.54 1.99
C GLY A 194 5.05 6.89 1.57
N LEU A 195 3.91 7.51 1.95
CA LEU A 195 2.59 7.04 1.57
C LEU A 195 2.37 7.16 0.05
N ALA A 196 2.83 8.25 -0.56
CA ALA A 196 2.74 8.44 -2.02
C ALA A 196 3.50 7.32 -2.78
N ALA A 197 4.73 6.99 -2.36
CA ALA A 197 5.49 5.90 -2.96
C ALA A 197 4.80 4.53 -2.75
N SER A 198 4.27 4.26 -1.56
CA SER A 198 3.59 2.99 -1.26
C SER A 198 2.13 2.90 -1.76
N THR A 199 1.60 3.94 -2.41
CA THR A 199 0.23 3.94 -2.97
C THR A 199 0.10 3.00 -4.18
N GLY A 200 1.16 2.87 -5.00
CA GLY A 200 1.17 1.94 -6.15
C GLY A 200 1.10 0.46 -5.74
N LEU A 201 1.66 0.13 -4.57
CA LEU A 201 1.83 -1.22 -4.04
C LEU A 201 0.51 -2.02 -3.93
N PHE A 202 -0.62 -1.36 -3.71
CA PHE A 202 -1.94 -2.03 -3.68
C PHE A 202 -2.39 -2.50 -5.07
N GLY A 203 -1.99 -1.78 -6.14
CA GLY A 203 -2.17 -2.18 -7.52
C GLY A 203 -1.20 -3.30 -7.93
N ASP A 204 0.06 -3.19 -7.52
CA ASP A 204 1.09 -4.21 -7.80
C ASP A 204 0.71 -5.58 -7.20
N PHE A 205 0.18 -5.60 -5.97
CA PHE A 205 -0.37 -6.83 -5.35
C PHE A 205 -1.54 -7.43 -6.14
N LEU A 206 -2.48 -6.60 -6.61
CA LEU A 206 -3.59 -7.09 -7.44
C LEU A 206 -3.09 -7.65 -8.79
N GLN A 207 -2.10 -7.00 -9.40
CA GLN A 207 -1.51 -7.48 -10.65
C GLN A 207 -0.83 -8.84 -10.44
N ALA A 208 -0.07 -9.02 -9.37
CA ALA A 208 0.53 -10.31 -9.02
C ALA A 208 -0.52 -11.43 -8.86
N VAL A 209 -1.70 -11.14 -8.27
CA VAL A 209 -2.84 -12.07 -8.19
C VAL A 209 -3.40 -12.39 -9.59
N LYS A 210 -3.58 -11.38 -10.45
CA LYS A 210 -4.07 -11.58 -11.83
C LYS A 210 -3.09 -12.40 -12.69
N ASP A 211 -1.79 -12.26 -12.45
CA ASP A 211 -0.74 -13.00 -13.18
C ASP A 211 -0.59 -14.47 -12.74
N HIS A 212 -1.02 -14.81 -11.51
CA HIS A 212 -0.92 -16.16 -10.94
C HIS A 212 -2.30 -16.74 -10.53
N PRO A 213 -3.26 -16.90 -11.46
CA PRO A 213 -4.64 -17.29 -11.15
C PRO A 213 -4.85 -18.77 -10.81
N ALA A 214 -3.78 -19.59 -10.76
CA ALA A 214 -3.86 -21.03 -10.60
C ALA A 214 -3.30 -21.52 -9.26
N GLU A 215 -4.03 -22.39 -8.57
CA GLU A 215 -3.66 -23.02 -7.30
C GLU A 215 -2.19 -23.53 -7.22
N PRO A 216 -1.63 -24.25 -8.22
CA PRO A 216 -0.22 -24.68 -8.16
C PRO A 216 0.82 -23.54 -8.24
N GLN A 217 0.42 -22.31 -8.60
CA GLN A 217 1.29 -21.12 -8.70
C GLN A 217 1.29 -20.27 -7.44
N VAL A 218 0.53 -20.64 -6.40
CA VAL A 218 0.41 -19.89 -5.13
C VAL A 218 1.75 -19.59 -4.46
N PHE A 219 2.75 -20.46 -4.62
CA PHE A 219 4.10 -20.22 -4.09
C PHE A 219 4.95 -19.27 -4.94
N ASP A 220 4.60 -19.04 -6.20
CA ASP A 220 5.22 -18.03 -7.05
C ASP A 220 4.54 -16.65 -6.84
N LEU A 221 3.24 -16.64 -6.56
CA LEU A 221 2.52 -15.46 -6.05
C LEU A 221 3.16 -14.90 -4.76
N ILE A 222 3.54 -15.76 -3.78
CA ILE A 222 4.26 -15.30 -2.57
C ILE A 222 5.65 -14.73 -2.92
N LYS A 223 6.38 -15.33 -3.87
CA LYS A 223 7.65 -14.75 -4.35
C LYS A 223 7.43 -13.37 -4.95
N SER A 224 6.37 -13.19 -5.72
CA SER A 224 5.99 -11.89 -6.28
C SER A 224 5.68 -10.86 -5.18
N TYR A 225 4.88 -11.19 -4.15
CA TYR A 225 4.68 -10.28 -3.00
C TYR A 225 6.00 -9.91 -2.31
N THR A 226 6.87 -10.90 -2.07
CA THR A 226 8.18 -10.67 -1.45
C THR A 226 9.07 -9.77 -2.31
N GLN A 227 9.08 -9.97 -3.63
CA GLN A 227 9.82 -9.14 -4.58
C GLN A 227 9.29 -7.71 -4.60
N VAL A 228 7.98 -7.52 -4.80
CA VAL A 228 7.37 -6.18 -4.89
C VAL A 228 7.58 -5.40 -3.58
N CYS A 229 7.39 -6.03 -2.41
CA CYS A 229 7.73 -5.39 -1.13
C CYS A 229 9.22 -5.05 -1.03
N SER A 230 10.12 -5.93 -1.51
CA SER A 230 11.57 -5.65 -1.51
C SER A 230 11.97 -4.52 -2.45
N GLU A 231 11.31 -4.37 -3.60
CA GLU A 231 11.53 -3.26 -4.54
C GLU A 231 11.08 -1.92 -3.93
N GLN A 232 9.93 -1.89 -3.26
CA GLN A 232 9.45 -0.70 -2.54
C GLN A 232 10.33 -0.37 -1.31
N VAL A 233 10.80 -1.37 -0.56
CA VAL A 233 11.77 -1.18 0.54
C VAL A 233 13.07 -0.55 0.02
N VAL A 234 13.58 -1.01 -1.14
CA VAL A 234 14.76 -0.41 -1.78
C VAL A 234 14.49 1.02 -2.27
N LEU A 235 13.29 1.33 -2.78
CA LEU A 235 12.89 2.69 -3.16
C LEU A 235 12.83 3.62 -1.94
N LEU A 236 12.18 3.21 -0.86
CA LEU A 236 12.08 3.99 0.39
C LEU A 236 13.44 4.21 1.05
N LYS A 237 14.31 3.18 1.12
CA LYS A 237 15.70 3.34 1.60
C LYS A 237 16.50 4.33 0.73
N LYS A 238 16.32 4.31 -0.60
CA LYS A 238 16.94 5.30 -1.52
C LYS A 238 16.39 6.72 -1.33
N LEU A 239 15.11 6.89 -1.00
CA LEU A 239 14.50 8.19 -0.70
C LEU A 239 15.02 8.76 0.63
N ILE A 240 15.06 7.95 1.69
CA ILE A 240 15.56 8.33 3.02
C ILE A 240 17.05 8.68 2.96
N ASN A 241 17.89 7.87 2.30
CA ASN A 241 19.33 8.13 2.17
C ASN A 241 19.67 9.37 1.31
N ARG A 242 18.70 9.94 0.59
CA ARG A 242 18.83 11.20 -0.16
C ARG A 242 18.30 12.42 0.59
N ALA A 243 17.64 12.23 1.73
CA ALA A 243 17.04 13.30 2.51
C ALA A 243 18.02 13.89 3.55
N THR A 244 17.94 15.20 3.78
CA THR A 244 18.71 15.87 4.85
C THR A 244 18.13 15.51 6.23
N PRO A 245 18.91 14.92 7.15
CA PRO A 245 18.41 14.49 8.46
C PRO A 245 17.75 15.63 9.26
N GLY A 246 16.62 15.33 9.91
CA GLY A 246 15.94 16.24 10.85
C GLY A 246 14.57 16.76 10.43
N HIS A 247 14.04 16.38 9.26
CA HIS A 247 12.66 16.73 8.87
C HIS A 247 11.64 15.67 9.31
N SER A 248 10.64 16.09 10.09
CA SER A 248 9.57 15.21 10.63
C SER A 248 8.69 14.53 9.58
N ARG A 249 8.75 14.95 8.31
CA ARG A 249 8.07 14.26 7.19
C ARG A 249 8.55 12.82 7.01
N PHE A 250 9.84 12.57 7.26
CA PHE A 250 10.44 11.25 7.06
C PHE A 250 10.17 10.25 8.19
N THR A 251 9.62 10.67 9.34
CA THR A 251 9.24 9.74 10.41
C THR A 251 8.21 8.73 9.89
N LYS A 252 7.13 9.20 9.25
CA LYS A 252 6.16 8.32 8.59
C LYS A 252 6.75 7.46 7.49
N THR A 253 7.72 7.98 6.74
CA THR A 253 8.43 7.23 5.69
C THR A 253 9.23 6.07 6.27
N ILE A 254 9.80 6.26 7.47
CA ILE A 254 10.48 5.22 8.25
C ILE A 254 9.44 4.24 8.85
N ASP A 255 8.32 4.73 9.38
CA ASP A 255 7.24 3.87 9.88
C ASP A 255 6.70 2.93 8.77
N VAL A 256 6.47 3.45 7.56
CA VAL A 256 6.07 2.68 6.37
C VAL A 256 7.19 1.75 5.90
N LEU A 257 8.45 2.19 5.92
CA LEU A 257 9.59 1.33 5.59
C LEU A 257 9.66 0.10 6.52
N ASN A 258 9.58 0.31 7.83
CA ASN A 258 9.63 -0.76 8.82
C ASN A 258 8.46 -1.74 8.65
N ILE A 259 7.25 -1.23 8.38
CA ILE A 259 6.06 -2.03 8.08
C ILE A 259 6.26 -2.90 6.84
N LEU A 260 6.86 -2.37 5.76
CA LEU A 260 7.09 -3.11 4.51
C LEU A 260 8.29 -4.07 4.59
N GLU A 261 9.29 -3.77 5.42
CA GLU A 261 10.42 -4.65 5.69
C GLU A 261 9.98 -5.87 6.51
N GLN A 262 9.19 -5.66 7.58
CA GLN A 262 8.57 -6.77 8.32
C GLN A 262 7.53 -7.54 7.47
N GLU A 263 6.80 -6.88 6.56
CA GLU A 263 5.91 -7.56 5.61
C GLU A 263 6.68 -8.47 4.65
N LYS A 264 7.74 -7.96 4.00
CA LYS A 264 8.65 -8.72 3.14
C LYS A 264 9.21 -9.94 3.89
N ASN A 265 9.71 -9.74 5.11
CA ASN A 265 10.27 -10.80 5.94
C ASN A 265 9.21 -11.85 6.31
N THR A 266 7.97 -11.43 6.61
CA THR A 266 6.86 -12.34 6.92
C THR A 266 6.41 -13.14 5.69
N TRP A 267 6.36 -12.55 4.48
CA TRP A 267 6.06 -13.30 3.26
C TRP A 267 7.12 -14.36 2.94
N ALA A 268 8.40 -14.08 3.18
CA ALA A 268 9.47 -15.07 3.03
C ALA A 268 9.30 -16.28 3.97
N LEU A 269 8.94 -16.03 5.24
CA LEU A 269 8.65 -17.07 6.25
C LEU A 269 7.42 -17.93 5.88
N VAL A 270 6.34 -17.28 5.42
CA VAL A 270 5.14 -17.98 4.93
C VAL A 270 5.49 -18.85 3.70
N GLY A 271 6.28 -18.32 2.77
CA GLY A 271 6.71 -19.01 1.55
C GLY A 271 7.70 -20.17 1.74
N SER A 272 8.40 -20.25 2.88
CA SER A 272 9.26 -21.38 3.25
C SER A 272 8.50 -22.44 4.05
N LEU A 273 7.83 -22.06 5.14
CA LEU A 273 7.16 -23.01 6.04
C LEU A 273 5.95 -23.70 5.42
N PHE A 274 5.07 -22.97 4.72
CA PHE A 274 3.92 -23.63 4.09
C PHE A 274 4.31 -24.48 2.88
N ARG A 275 5.44 -24.18 2.22
CA ARG A 275 6.01 -25.07 1.19
C ARG A 275 6.41 -26.40 1.80
N ASP A 276 7.20 -26.39 2.87
CA ASP A 276 7.63 -27.61 3.54
C ASP A 276 6.44 -28.44 4.06
N ARG A 277 5.42 -27.77 4.64
CA ARG A 277 4.20 -28.42 5.13
C ARG A 277 3.43 -29.12 4.01
N LEU A 278 3.09 -28.41 2.93
CA LEU A 278 2.36 -29.01 1.80
C LEU A 278 3.19 -30.08 1.06
N GLU A 279 4.50 -29.88 0.89
CA GLU A 279 5.37 -30.91 0.32
C GLU A 279 5.48 -32.15 1.22
N THR A 280 5.43 -31.99 2.55
CA THR A 280 5.40 -33.10 3.51
C THR A 280 4.08 -33.84 3.46
N GLU A 281 2.95 -33.13 3.44
CA GLU A 281 1.61 -33.70 3.32
C GLU A 281 1.48 -34.57 2.05
N VAL A 282 2.05 -34.13 0.92
CA VAL A 282 2.07 -34.90 -0.34
C VAL A 282 3.03 -36.11 -0.32
N LYS A 283 4.10 -36.07 0.48
CA LYS A 283 5.07 -37.19 0.61
C LYS A 283 4.60 -38.25 1.61
N GLY A 284 3.89 -37.85 2.67
CA GLY A 284 3.43 -38.74 3.74
C GLY A 284 2.55 -39.91 3.25
N ASP A 285 1.77 -39.71 2.19
CA ASP A 285 0.94 -40.74 1.55
C ASP A 285 1.76 -41.81 0.77
N GLN A 286 3.10 -41.71 0.70
CA GLN A 286 3.96 -42.62 -0.07
C GLN A 286 5.05 -43.33 0.75
N GLU A 287 5.35 -42.91 1.99
CA GLU A 287 6.54 -43.36 2.74
C GLU A 287 6.32 -44.54 3.69
N ASP A 288 5.57 -45.56 3.25
CA ASP A 288 5.38 -46.84 3.99
C ASP A 288 6.50 -47.87 3.69
N MET A 289 7.66 -47.41 3.18
CA MET A 289 8.73 -48.27 2.61
C MET A 289 10.19 -47.85 2.90
N ILE A 290 10.47 -47.11 3.99
CA ILE A 290 11.86 -46.94 4.46
C ILE A 290 12.35 -48.26 5.09
N VAL A 291 12.94 -49.14 4.27
CA VAL A 291 13.46 -50.43 4.71
C VAL A 291 14.69 -50.26 5.59
N ASP A 292 14.60 -50.82 6.79
CA ASP A 292 15.63 -50.94 7.82
C ASP A 292 17.06 -51.17 7.28
N GLN A 293 17.97 -50.26 7.61
CA GLN A 293 19.42 -50.37 7.36
C GLN A 293 20.24 -50.28 8.66
N LEU A 294 19.74 -50.83 9.77
CA LEU A 294 20.52 -51.05 10.99
C LEU A 294 21.87 -51.72 10.69
N GLY A 295 22.96 -51.10 11.14
CA GLY A 295 24.30 -51.71 11.17
C GLY A 295 25.32 -51.25 10.13
N LYS A 296 24.99 -50.32 9.21
CA LYS A 296 26.02 -49.63 8.41
C LYS A 296 26.75 -48.58 9.26
N LYS A 297 28.07 -48.42 9.06
CA LYS A 297 28.75 -47.19 9.48
C LYS A 297 28.28 -46.05 8.58
N MET A 298 27.89 -44.94 9.19
CA MET A 298 27.46 -43.70 8.55
C MET A 298 28.32 -42.56 9.10
N SER A 299 28.46 -41.49 8.33
CA SER A 299 29.09 -40.26 8.80
C SER A 299 28.10 -39.34 9.53
N GLU A 300 28.56 -38.38 10.34
CA GLU A 300 27.67 -37.49 11.10
C GLU A 300 26.72 -36.71 10.17
N LYS A 301 27.23 -36.26 9.02
CA LYS A 301 26.45 -35.59 7.98
C LYS A 301 25.28 -36.46 7.49
N GLU A 302 25.54 -37.71 7.12
CA GLU A 302 24.49 -38.65 6.66
C GLU A 302 23.43 -38.98 7.73
N ILE A 303 23.82 -38.96 9.02
CA ILE A 303 22.89 -39.14 10.14
C ILE A 303 21.97 -37.92 10.25
N VAL A 304 22.52 -36.72 10.11
CA VAL A 304 21.78 -35.45 10.17
C VAL A 304 20.92 -35.24 8.93
N ASP A 305 21.39 -35.59 7.74
CA ASP A 305 20.61 -35.52 6.49
C ASP A 305 19.33 -36.38 6.61
N ARG A 306 19.47 -37.64 7.05
CA ARG A 306 18.31 -38.52 7.34
C ARG A 306 17.42 -37.97 8.46
N LEU A 307 17.99 -37.35 9.48
CA LEU A 307 17.20 -36.73 10.55
C LEU A 307 16.35 -35.57 10.01
N TYR A 308 16.86 -34.78 9.06
CA TYR A 308 16.06 -33.75 8.40
C TYR A 308 15.01 -34.30 7.44
N GLU A 309 15.24 -35.44 6.79
CA GLU A 309 14.19 -36.15 6.05
C GLU A 309 13.05 -36.58 7.00
N THR A 310 13.40 -37.21 8.12
CA THR A 310 12.43 -37.90 9.01
C THR A 310 11.78 -37.03 10.09
N ASP A 311 12.47 -36.04 10.65
CA ASP A 311 11.95 -35.16 11.73
C ASP A 311 11.47 -33.82 11.14
N HIS A 312 10.22 -33.79 10.68
CA HIS A 312 9.62 -32.58 10.09
C HIS A 312 9.58 -31.38 11.07
N SER A 313 9.56 -31.63 12.37
CA SER A 313 9.61 -30.58 13.41
C SER A 313 10.99 -29.93 13.44
N LEU A 314 12.06 -30.74 13.42
CA LEU A 314 13.43 -30.27 13.33
C LEU A 314 13.69 -29.49 12.03
N ARG A 315 13.19 -29.99 10.90
CA ARG A 315 13.36 -29.34 9.59
C ARG A 315 12.65 -27.98 9.53
N GLN A 316 11.42 -27.87 10.06
CA GLN A 316 10.77 -26.56 10.20
C GLN A 316 11.51 -25.64 11.19
N GLY A 317 12.10 -26.19 12.26
CA GLY A 317 13.00 -25.45 13.15
C GLY A 317 14.22 -24.86 12.42
N GLN A 318 14.82 -25.62 11.49
CA GLN A 318 15.92 -25.13 10.65
C GLN A 318 15.45 -24.07 9.64
N LEU A 319 14.27 -24.23 9.02
CA LEU A 319 13.71 -23.21 8.12
C LEU A 319 13.45 -21.85 8.82
N VAL A 320 13.12 -21.86 10.11
CA VAL A 320 13.04 -20.63 10.93
C VAL A 320 14.43 -20.01 11.16
N ILE A 321 15.46 -20.82 11.38
CA ILE A 321 16.84 -20.35 11.49
C ILE A 321 17.31 -19.76 10.15
N ASP A 322 17.10 -20.46 9.04
CA ASP A 322 17.49 -20.02 7.70
C ASP A 322 16.82 -18.69 7.32
N TRP A 323 15.54 -18.51 7.70
CA TRP A 323 14.81 -17.26 7.54
C TRP A 323 15.42 -16.13 8.39
N LEU A 324 15.69 -16.36 9.67
CA LEU A 324 16.29 -15.36 10.56
C LEU A 324 17.71 -14.98 10.13
N GLU A 325 18.49 -15.93 9.60
CA GLU A 325 19.82 -15.69 9.04
C GLU A 325 19.74 -14.88 7.73
N GLN A 326 18.73 -15.11 6.88
CA GLN A 326 18.45 -14.29 5.69
C GLN A 326 18.02 -12.85 6.04
N VAL A 327 17.23 -12.65 7.10
CA VAL A 327 16.86 -11.30 7.58
C VAL A 327 18.11 -10.52 7.99
N ALA A 328 18.95 -11.09 8.85
CA ALA A 328 20.19 -10.46 9.30
C ALA A 328 21.19 -10.21 8.15
N ALA A 329 21.23 -11.08 7.13
CA ALA A 329 22.03 -10.87 5.92
C ALA A 329 21.59 -9.62 5.13
N GLY A 330 20.28 -9.34 5.07
CA GLY A 330 19.74 -8.13 4.44
C GLY A 330 20.04 -6.84 5.21
N GLU A 331 20.19 -6.91 6.53
CA GLU A 331 20.61 -5.77 7.36
C GLU A 331 22.10 -5.47 7.19
N LEU A 332 22.94 -6.51 7.12
CA LEU A 332 24.40 -6.41 6.96
C LEU A 332 24.84 -5.63 5.71
N GLU A 333 24.05 -5.64 4.63
CA GLU A 333 24.32 -4.80 3.44
C GLU A 333 24.28 -3.29 3.75
N ASN A 334 23.53 -2.87 4.78
CA ASN A 334 23.35 -1.48 5.18
C ASN A 334 24.37 -1.01 6.24
N TYR A 335 25.27 -1.89 6.72
CA TYR A 335 26.30 -1.50 7.69
C TYR A 335 27.42 -0.69 7.03
N TYR A 336 27.38 0.63 7.24
CA TYR A 336 28.33 1.59 6.66
C TYR A 336 29.76 1.47 7.19
N ASP A 337 29.95 0.88 8.37
CA ASP A 337 31.18 1.02 9.19
C ASP A 337 32.14 -0.19 9.05
N LYS A 338 32.23 -0.76 7.84
CA LYS A 338 32.88 -2.06 7.58
C LYS A 338 34.33 -2.10 8.06
N VAL A 339 34.70 -3.14 8.82
CA VAL A 339 36.06 -3.33 9.37
C VAL A 339 37.17 -3.25 8.30
N GLU A 340 36.86 -3.63 7.06
CA GLU A 340 37.76 -3.54 5.91
C GLU A 340 38.27 -2.12 5.64
N PHE A 341 37.54 -1.07 6.02
CA PHE A 341 38.01 0.33 5.93
C PHE A 341 39.05 0.71 7.00
N PHE A 342 39.22 -0.12 8.02
CA PHE A 342 40.11 0.12 9.17
C PHE A 342 41.24 -0.91 9.28
N SER A 343 41.09 -2.11 8.70
CA SER A 343 42.04 -3.22 8.81
C SER A 343 42.63 -3.66 7.46
N ASP A 344 43.29 -2.72 6.76
CA ASP A 344 43.99 -2.95 5.47
C ASP A 344 45.31 -3.75 5.64
N GLN A 345 45.47 -4.44 6.77
CA GLN A 345 46.75 -4.95 7.29
C GLN A 345 46.67 -6.42 7.69
N SER A 346 47.67 -7.21 7.26
CA SER A 346 47.71 -8.67 7.38
C SER A 346 48.31 -9.20 8.69
N VAL A 347 48.52 -8.34 9.70
CA VAL A 347 49.21 -8.67 10.95
C VAL A 347 48.32 -8.38 12.16
N THR A 348 48.09 -9.40 12.99
CA THR A 348 47.28 -9.32 14.20
C THR A 348 47.96 -8.49 15.30
N TRP A 349 47.22 -7.55 15.91
CA TRP A 349 47.63 -6.73 17.05
C TRP A 349 48.93 -5.92 16.81
N GLU A 350 48.98 -5.14 15.72
CA GLU A 350 50.18 -4.38 15.35
C GLU A 350 50.65 -3.41 16.45
N ASN A 351 49.75 -2.74 17.18
CA ASN A 351 50.15 -1.77 18.20
C ASN A 351 50.81 -2.46 19.41
N THR A 352 50.34 -3.66 19.76
CA THR A 352 50.90 -4.54 20.79
C THR A 352 52.25 -5.09 20.35
N LEU A 353 52.37 -5.54 19.10
CA LEU A 353 53.62 -6.01 18.51
C LEU A 353 54.68 -4.90 18.50
N HIS A 354 54.33 -3.71 18.02
CA HIS A 354 55.19 -2.53 17.99
C HIS A 354 55.59 -2.09 19.41
N SER A 355 54.65 -2.07 20.35
CA SER A 355 54.92 -1.78 21.77
C SER A 355 55.90 -2.78 22.39
N LEU A 356 55.79 -4.07 22.06
CA LEU A 356 56.72 -5.11 22.51
C LEU A 356 58.11 -4.98 21.89
N GLN A 357 58.19 -4.68 20.59
CA GLN A 357 59.45 -4.43 19.90
C GLN A 357 60.19 -3.20 20.48
N GLN A 358 59.48 -2.10 20.75
CA GLN A 358 60.06 -0.94 21.45
C GLN A 358 60.56 -1.31 22.86
N ARG A 359 59.79 -2.11 23.61
CA ARG A 359 60.14 -2.56 24.96
C ARG A 359 61.36 -3.49 25.00
N ALA A 360 61.66 -4.19 23.90
CA ALA A 360 62.87 -4.99 23.75
C ALA A 360 64.12 -4.13 23.41
N GLY A 361 63.94 -2.93 22.86
CA GLY A 361 65.03 -2.04 22.43
C GLY A 361 65.39 -0.90 23.38
N ALA A 362 64.52 -0.53 24.33
CA ALA A 362 64.68 0.68 25.15
C ALA A 362 64.50 0.45 26.66
N VAL A 363 65.18 1.29 27.46
CA VAL A 363 65.00 1.34 28.93
C VAL A 363 63.57 1.82 29.23
N PRO A 364 62.84 1.21 30.20
CA PRO A 364 61.44 1.54 30.44
C PRO A 364 61.22 3.02 30.82
N ALA A 365 60.60 3.77 29.92
CA ALA A 365 59.92 5.01 30.29
C ALA A 365 58.77 4.66 31.26
N GLY A 366 58.67 5.40 32.37
CA GLY A 366 57.65 5.15 33.38
C GLY A 366 56.23 5.38 32.84
N TYR A 367 55.25 4.74 33.51
CA TYR A 367 53.79 4.88 33.31
C TYR A 367 53.11 4.09 32.18
N ASN A 368 53.80 3.22 31.43
CA ASN A 368 53.10 2.27 30.54
C ASN A 368 52.47 1.08 31.31
N ARG A 369 51.17 0.87 31.10
CA ARG A 369 50.37 -0.28 31.59
C ARG A 369 51.04 -1.61 31.21
N PRO A 370 51.01 -2.65 32.08
CA PRO A 370 51.56 -3.96 31.71
C PRO A 370 50.64 -4.68 30.71
N ILE A 371 50.91 -4.49 29.41
CA ILE A 371 50.36 -5.29 28.31
C ILE A 371 50.91 -6.73 28.32
N VAL A 372 50.33 -7.62 27.51
CA VAL A 372 50.84 -8.98 27.25
C VAL A 372 52.31 -9.01 26.84
N ASP A 373 53.04 -10.07 27.24
CA ASP A 373 54.44 -10.32 26.91
C ASP A 373 54.61 -11.28 25.69
N LYS A 374 53.51 -11.74 25.08
CA LYS A 374 53.52 -12.65 23.90
C LYS A 374 52.35 -12.35 22.95
N MET A 375 52.51 -12.76 21.70
CA MET A 375 51.55 -12.60 20.59
C MET A 375 50.75 -13.89 20.27
N ASP A 376 50.74 -14.86 21.18
CA ASP A 376 49.92 -16.07 20.99
C ASP A 376 48.45 -15.79 21.39
N PRO A 377 47.43 -16.42 20.76
CA PRO A 377 46.02 -16.04 20.95
C PRO A 377 45.53 -16.12 22.39
N ASP A 378 46.04 -17.07 23.19
CA ASP A 378 45.66 -17.21 24.60
C ASP A 378 46.49 -16.30 25.54
N ALA A 379 47.43 -15.50 25.04
CA ALA A 379 48.25 -14.60 25.85
C ALA A 379 47.44 -13.65 26.76
N PRO A 380 46.38 -12.96 26.31
CA PRO A 380 45.63 -12.05 27.18
C PRO A 380 44.98 -12.79 28.37
N VAL A 381 44.40 -13.96 28.09
CA VAL A 381 43.71 -14.82 29.04
C VAL A 381 44.69 -15.47 30.02
N ARG A 382 45.72 -16.14 29.49
CA ARG A 382 46.74 -16.90 30.24
C ARG A 382 47.61 -15.99 31.11
N GLN A 383 48.01 -14.82 30.60
CA GLN A 383 48.86 -13.87 31.33
C GLN A 383 48.04 -12.89 32.18
N LYS A 384 46.72 -12.81 31.97
CA LYS A 384 45.78 -11.92 32.67
C LYS A 384 46.15 -10.44 32.47
N ARG A 385 46.51 -10.08 31.23
CA ARG A 385 46.93 -8.73 30.81
C ARG A 385 46.20 -8.31 29.54
N PRO A 386 45.96 -7.00 29.33
CA PRO A 386 45.35 -6.49 28.11
C PRO A 386 46.33 -6.47 26.93
N LEU A 387 45.78 -6.26 25.74
CA LEU A 387 46.49 -5.78 24.55
C LEU A 387 46.83 -4.28 24.70
N ALA A 388 47.41 -3.67 23.67
CA ALA A 388 47.37 -2.21 23.52
C ALA A 388 45.91 -1.73 23.38
N ASP A 389 45.59 -0.55 23.90
CA ASP A 389 44.18 -0.12 24.01
C ASP A 389 43.51 0.05 22.62
N LEU A 390 44.24 0.45 21.58
CA LEU A 390 43.76 0.48 20.18
C LEU A 390 43.42 -0.93 19.65
N ASP A 391 44.37 -1.87 19.74
CA ASP A 391 44.14 -3.26 19.32
C ASP A 391 42.97 -3.89 20.09
N GLN A 392 42.74 -3.49 21.35
CA GLN A 392 41.59 -3.96 22.13
C GLN A 392 40.25 -3.42 21.60
N GLU A 393 40.20 -2.20 21.08
CA GLU A 393 39.00 -1.69 20.39
C GLU A 393 38.80 -2.39 19.04
N ASP A 394 39.86 -2.54 18.24
CA ASP A 394 39.79 -3.14 16.90
C ASP A 394 39.47 -4.64 16.95
N GLU A 395 40.00 -5.36 17.92
CA GLU A 395 39.60 -6.73 18.26
C GLU A 395 38.11 -6.78 18.64
N GLY A 396 37.62 -5.79 19.40
CA GLY A 396 36.20 -5.67 19.75
C GLY A 396 35.29 -5.42 18.54
N ARG A 397 35.71 -4.56 17.61
CA ARG A 397 35.02 -4.30 16.32
C ARG A 397 34.98 -5.58 15.49
N LEU A 398 36.13 -6.22 15.26
CA LEU A 398 36.27 -7.46 14.50
C LEU A 398 35.38 -8.57 15.08
N LEU A 399 35.34 -8.72 16.40
CA LEU A 399 34.50 -9.71 17.08
C LEU A 399 33.01 -9.45 16.95
N LYS A 400 32.53 -8.18 17.03
CA LYS A 400 31.11 -7.88 16.74
C LYS A 400 30.78 -8.24 15.29
N TYR A 401 31.64 -7.93 14.33
CA TYR A 401 31.41 -8.28 12.93
C TYR A 401 31.42 -9.80 12.68
N ILE A 402 32.35 -10.56 13.27
CA ILE A 402 32.36 -12.03 13.17
C ILE A 402 31.04 -12.62 13.69
N PHE A 403 30.54 -12.11 14.83
CA PHE A 403 29.25 -12.53 15.37
C PHE A 403 28.10 -12.19 14.42
N VAL A 404 28.06 -11.00 13.81
CA VAL A 404 27.04 -10.61 12.82
C VAL A 404 27.09 -11.48 11.57
N TYR A 405 28.27 -11.80 11.03
CA TYR A 405 28.38 -12.73 9.88
C TYR A 405 27.85 -14.13 10.22
N ILE A 406 28.10 -14.63 11.44
CA ILE A 406 27.58 -15.94 11.91
C ILE A 406 26.07 -15.88 12.13
N ARG A 407 25.56 -14.77 12.67
CA ARG A 407 24.12 -14.46 12.85
C ARG A 407 23.36 -14.30 11.53
N ALA A 408 24.08 -14.00 10.44
CA ALA A 408 23.59 -13.96 9.06
C ALA A 408 23.85 -15.27 8.27
N GLY A 409 24.30 -16.34 8.93
CA GLY A 409 24.61 -17.64 8.30
C GLY A 409 25.88 -17.67 7.43
N GLN A 410 26.55 -16.53 7.25
CA GLN A 410 27.70 -16.33 6.36
C GLN A 410 29.04 -16.78 7.00
N LEU A 411 29.10 -18.03 7.45
CA LEU A 411 30.28 -18.60 8.13
C LEU A 411 31.57 -18.50 7.29
N ASP A 412 31.49 -18.76 5.98
CA ASP A 412 32.64 -18.67 5.08
C ASP A 412 33.18 -17.24 4.95
N GLU A 413 32.32 -16.20 5.04
CA GLU A 413 32.77 -14.79 5.05
C GLU A 413 33.34 -14.39 6.42
N ALA A 414 32.79 -14.90 7.54
CA ALA A 414 33.40 -14.73 8.86
C ALA A 414 34.83 -15.29 8.89
N GLN A 415 35.06 -16.45 8.25
CA GLN A 415 36.38 -17.07 8.12
C GLN A 415 37.32 -16.30 7.17
N ARG A 416 36.79 -15.78 6.04
CA ARG A 416 37.55 -14.90 5.13
C ARG A 416 37.97 -13.62 5.84
N LEU A 417 37.10 -12.99 6.61
CA LEU A 417 37.41 -11.81 7.43
C LEU A 417 38.49 -12.13 8.49
N CYS A 418 38.32 -13.21 9.25
CA CYS A 418 39.35 -13.68 10.18
C CYS A 418 40.72 -13.86 9.49
N SER A 419 40.73 -14.42 8.28
CA SER A 419 41.94 -14.67 7.50
C SER A 419 42.58 -13.38 6.96
N LYS A 420 41.77 -12.40 6.53
CA LYS A 420 42.24 -11.06 6.10
C LYS A 420 42.96 -10.35 7.25
N CYS A 421 42.35 -10.32 8.44
CA CYS A 421 42.87 -9.65 9.64
C CYS A 421 44.01 -10.43 10.35
N GLY A 422 44.71 -11.34 9.66
CA GLY A 422 45.82 -12.15 10.21
C GLY A 422 45.40 -13.26 11.19
N GLN A 423 44.11 -13.40 11.50
CA GLN A 423 43.58 -14.32 12.52
C GLN A 423 43.20 -15.69 11.96
N ALA A 424 44.09 -16.30 11.16
CA ALA A 424 43.88 -17.63 10.57
C ALA A 424 43.61 -18.73 11.62
N TRP A 425 44.08 -18.54 12.86
CA TRP A 425 43.77 -19.41 14.00
C TRP A 425 42.28 -19.40 14.37
N ARG A 426 41.59 -18.26 14.23
CA ARG A 426 40.15 -18.11 14.50
C ARG A 426 39.31 -18.63 13.33
N ALA A 427 39.77 -18.46 12.09
CA ALA A 427 39.17 -19.17 10.95
C ALA A 427 39.19 -20.70 11.17
N ALA A 428 40.31 -21.24 11.68
CA ALA A 428 40.45 -22.65 12.01
C ALA A 428 39.63 -23.12 13.24
N THR A 429 39.31 -22.25 14.21
CA THR A 429 38.38 -22.64 15.29
C THR A 429 36.93 -22.68 14.80
N LEU A 430 36.53 -21.76 13.92
CA LEU A 430 35.19 -21.73 13.31
C LEU A 430 34.91 -22.98 12.43
N GLU A 431 35.92 -23.52 11.75
CA GLU A 431 35.81 -24.78 10.99
C GLU A 431 35.37 -25.99 11.85
N GLY A 432 35.73 -26.01 13.14
CA GLY A 432 35.51 -27.17 14.01
C GLY A 432 34.05 -27.52 14.30
N TRP A 433 33.11 -26.66 13.91
CA TRP A 433 31.65 -26.89 13.92
C TRP A 433 31.18 -27.87 12.83
N ARG A 434 31.84 -27.93 11.68
CA ARG A 434 31.39 -28.71 10.51
C ARG A 434 31.29 -30.21 10.86
N LEU A 435 30.11 -30.79 10.60
CA LEU A 435 29.82 -32.23 10.80
C LEU A 435 30.83 -33.10 10.06
N TYR A 436 31.28 -34.19 10.69
CA TYR A 436 32.17 -35.14 10.05
C TYR A 436 31.50 -35.85 8.87
N HIS A 437 32.14 -35.83 7.70
CA HIS A 437 31.69 -36.53 6.51
C HIS A 437 32.84 -37.26 5.80
N ASP A 438 32.68 -38.56 5.61
CA ASP A 438 33.59 -39.40 4.85
C ASP A 438 32.82 -40.04 3.67
N PRO A 439 32.89 -39.46 2.46
CA PRO A 439 32.15 -39.97 1.31
C PRO A 439 32.50 -41.42 0.94
N ASN A 440 33.66 -41.89 1.40
CA ASN A 440 34.23 -43.19 1.01
C ASN A 440 33.60 -44.38 1.75
N TYR A 441 32.67 -44.14 2.69
CA TYR A 441 31.96 -45.21 3.42
C TYR A 441 31.04 -46.06 2.55
N HIS A 442 30.42 -45.48 1.51
CA HIS A 442 29.42 -46.18 0.68
C HIS A 442 29.89 -46.42 -0.76
N SER A 443 30.71 -45.53 -1.34
CA SER A 443 31.33 -45.73 -2.65
C SER A 443 32.61 -44.93 -2.82
N LEU A 444 33.63 -45.56 -3.41
CA LEU A 444 34.80 -44.85 -3.97
C LEU A 444 34.38 -44.06 -5.23
N GLY A 445 35.10 -42.99 -5.55
CA GLY A 445 34.84 -42.16 -6.72
C GLY A 445 34.98 -42.91 -8.06
N PRO A 446 34.47 -42.36 -9.18
CA PRO A 446 34.53 -42.98 -10.50
C PRO A 446 35.98 -43.14 -10.97
N GLY A 447 36.54 -44.34 -10.78
CA GLY A 447 37.96 -44.66 -11.02
C GLY A 447 38.66 -45.30 -9.82
N GLY A 448 38.03 -45.33 -8.64
CA GLY A 448 38.62 -45.80 -7.38
C GLY A 448 39.34 -44.69 -6.61
N GLU A 449 39.17 -43.43 -7.00
CA GLU A 449 39.75 -42.28 -6.29
C GLU A 449 39.03 -42.04 -4.95
N VAL A 450 39.79 -41.61 -3.96
CA VAL A 450 39.33 -41.34 -2.59
C VAL A 450 38.94 -39.87 -2.50
N SER A 451 37.68 -39.59 -2.19
CA SER A 451 37.18 -38.24 -1.97
C SER A 451 37.77 -37.65 -0.68
N ALA A 452 37.96 -36.33 -0.65
CA ALA A 452 38.36 -35.63 0.56
C ALA A 452 37.32 -35.83 1.69
N VAL A 453 37.82 -35.96 2.92
CA VAL A 453 37.01 -36.05 4.14
C VAL A 453 36.77 -34.64 4.67
N GLU A 454 35.52 -34.33 5.02
CA GLU A 454 35.10 -33.01 5.50
C GLU A 454 34.80 -33.03 7.02
N GLY A 455 34.91 -31.87 7.67
CA GLY A 455 34.49 -31.68 9.04
C GLY A 455 35.38 -32.32 10.11
N ASN A 456 34.86 -32.38 11.34
CA ASN A 456 35.66 -32.63 12.54
C ASN A 456 35.28 -33.95 13.25
N PRO A 457 36.11 -35.01 13.20
CA PRO A 457 35.84 -36.28 13.90
C PRO A 457 35.93 -36.20 15.44
N TYR A 458 36.28 -35.01 15.98
CA TYR A 458 36.30 -34.68 17.40
C TYR A 458 35.41 -33.46 17.72
N ARG A 459 34.28 -33.32 17.00
CA ARG A 459 33.28 -32.26 17.18
C ARG A 459 32.73 -32.19 18.61
N ASP A 460 32.56 -33.32 19.28
CA ASP A 460 32.18 -33.43 20.70
C ASP A 460 33.19 -32.76 21.64
N VAL A 461 34.48 -33.04 21.46
CA VAL A 461 35.57 -32.44 22.25
C VAL A 461 35.69 -30.96 21.94
N TRP A 462 35.58 -30.58 20.66
CA TRP A 462 35.60 -29.18 20.23
C TRP A 462 34.42 -28.40 20.82
N LYS A 463 33.19 -28.93 20.82
CA LYS A 463 32.03 -28.35 21.51
C LYS A 463 32.28 -28.20 23.01
N ALA A 464 32.79 -29.24 23.66
CA ALA A 464 33.10 -29.20 25.09
C ALA A 464 34.22 -28.20 25.44
N VAL A 465 35.10 -27.85 24.50
CA VAL A 465 36.06 -26.74 24.64
C VAL A 465 35.38 -25.39 24.42
N CYS A 466 34.61 -25.22 23.34
CA CYS A 466 33.91 -23.98 23.01
C CYS A 466 32.90 -23.57 24.09
N TRP A 467 32.15 -24.52 24.67
CA TRP A 467 31.26 -24.29 25.80
C TRP A 467 32.01 -23.70 27.01
N ARG A 468 33.18 -24.28 27.35
CA ARG A 468 34.02 -23.78 28.46
C ARG A 468 34.65 -22.43 28.15
N MET A 469 35.04 -22.19 26.90
CA MET A 469 35.55 -20.90 26.44
C MET A 469 34.48 -19.80 26.58
N ALA A 470 33.25 -20.09 26.16
CA ALA A 470 32.09 -19.21 26.31
C ALA A 470 31.71 -18.94 27.78
N GLN A 471 32.25 -19.65 28.76
CA GLN A 471 32.00 -19.43 30.20
C GLN A 471 33.10 -18.62 30.93
N GLU A 472 34.24 -18.28 30.29
CA GLU A 472 35.29 -17.47 30.94
C GLU A 472 35.06 -15.97 30.68
N ASP A 473 34.78 -15.20 31.75
CA ASP A 473 34.46 -13.77 31.72
C ASP A 473 35.63 -12.83 31.31
N ARG A 474 36.70 -13.37 30.74
CA ARG A 474 37.82 -12.62 30.15
C ARG A 474 37.65 -12.35 28.66
N PHE A 475 36.87 -13.17 27.98
CA PHE A 475 36.63 -13.01 26.55
C PHE A 475 35.65 -11.86 26.29
N ASN A 476 35.69 -11.31 25.08
CA ASN A 476 34.72 -10.31 24.65
C ASN A 476 33.31 -10.94 24.60
N LEU A 477 32.28 -10.15 24.88
CA LEU A 477 30.88 -10.53 24.72
C LEU A 477 30.60 -11.26 23.39
N TYR A 478 31.02 -10.68 22.27
CA TYR A 478 30.77 -11.25 20.95
C TYR A 478 31.64 -12.48 20.63
N GLU A 479 32.76 -12.68 21.34
CA GLU A 479 33.55 -13.92 21.27
C GLU A 479 32.91 -15.04 22.10
N LYS A 480 32.45 -14.74 23.32
CA LYS A 480 31.62 -15.67 24.13
C LYS A 480 30.39 -16.09 23.32
N ALA A 481 29.67 -15.14 22.72
CA ALA A 481 28.48 -15.39 21.92
C ALA A 481 28.77 -16.21 20.64
N THR A 482 29.86 -15.92 19.92
CA THR A 482 30.31 -16.70 18.75
C THR A 482 30.49 -18.18 19.10
N TYR A 483 31.25 -18.49 20.16
CA TYR A 483 31.46 -19.88 20.57
C TYR A 483 30.24 -20.48 21.29
N ALA A 484 29.37 -19.67 21.88
CA ALA A 484 28.11 -20.11 22.47
C ALA A 484 27.10 -20.57 21.40
N ALA A 485 26.91 -19.80 20.32
CA ALA A 485 26.06 -20.15 19.19
C ALA A 485 26.48 -21.47 18.54
N LEU A 486 27.80 -21.66 18.36
CA LEU A 486 28.36 -22.90 17.82
C LEU A 486 28.59 -24.01 18.87
N SER A 487 28.06 -23.88 20.09
CA SER A 487 28.09 -24.95 21.11
C SER A 487 26.76 -25.16 21.85
N GLY A 488 25.67 -24.52 21.41
CA GLY A 488 24.36 -24.62 22.04
C GLY A 488 24.23 -23.90 23.41
N ASN A 489 25.18 -23.04 23.78
CA ASN A 489 25.20 -22.39 25.10
C ASN A 489 24.32 -21.14 25.16
N LEU A 490 23.00 -21.33 25.11
CA LEU A 490 22.00 -20.27 25.10
C LEU A 490 22.22 -19.21 26.21
N LYS A 491 22.68 -19.59 27.41
CA LYS A 491 22.88 -18.66 28.53
C LYS A 491 23.95 -17.59 28.25
N GLU A 492 25.03 -17.96 27.58
CA GLU A 492 26.14 -17.03 27.26
C GLU A 492 25.98 -16.40 25.86
N LEU A 493 24.96 -16.83 25.10
CA LEU A 493 24.56 -16.27 23.81
C LEU A 493 23.58 -15.09 23.96
N LEU A 494 22.52 -15.26 24.76
CA LEU A 494 21.47 -14.24 24.95
C LEU A 494 21.98 -12.83 25.30
N PRO A 495 23.05 -12.62 26.10
CA PRO A 495 23.56 -11.28 26.39
C PRO A 495 24.14 -10.51 25.18
N ALA A 496 24.29 -11.15 24.02
CA ALA A 496 24.71 -10.53 22.75
C ALA A 496 23.57 -10.45 21.72
N CYS A 497 22.37 -10.90 22.06
CA CYS A 497 21.17 -10.80 21.25
C CYS A 497 20.45 -9.49 21.61
N GLU A 498 20.46 -8.53 20.69
CA GLU A 498 19.95 -7.17 20.98
C GLU A 498 18.42 -7.10 20.66
N THR A 499 17.95 -7.80 19.62
CA THR A 499 16.55 -7.79 19.13
C THR A 499 15.74 -9.07 19.43
N TRP A 500 14.43 -9.04 19.14
CA TRP A 500 13.53 -10.19 19.12
C TRP A 500 13.98 -11.28 18.12
N GLU A 501 14.34 -10.91 16.89
CA GLU A 501 14.86 -11.85 15.89
C GLU A 501 16.15 -12.53 16.37
N ASP A 502 17.06 -11.81 17.04
CA ASP A 502 18.28 -12.39 17.60
C ASP A 502 17.99 -13.36 18.73
N CYS A 503 17.08 -13.01 19.63
CA CYS A 503 16.64 -13.90 20.70
C CYS A 503 15.99 -15.16 20.11
N LEU A 504 15.06 -15.01 19.16
CA LEU A 504 14.38 -16.13 18.51
C LEU A 504 15.38 -17.06 17.80
N TRP A 505 16.34 -16.48 17.07
CA TRP A 505 17.43 -17.22 16.43
C TRP A 505 18.26 -17.99 17.46
N ALA A 506 18.67 -17.36 18.55
CA ALA A 506 19.44 -18.01 19.61
C ALA A 506 18.70 -19.21 20.23
N TYR A 507 17.41 -19.05 20.56
CA TYR A 507 16.58 -20.14 21.08
C TYR A 507 16.44 -21.29 20.06
N PHE A 508 16.08 -21.01 18.81
CA PHE A 508 15.91 -22.04 17.79
C PHE A 508 17.24 -22.73 17.43
N LYS A 509 18.35 -21.99 17.30
CA LYS A 509 19.69 -22.55 17.01
C LYS A 509 20.14 -23.55 18.08
N CYS A 510 19.92 -23.22 19.35
CA CYS A 510 20.22 -24.12 20.46
C CYS A 510 19.27 -25.33 20.52
N MET A 511 17.97 -25.16 20.23
CA MET A 511 17.00 -26.26 20.13
C MET A 511 17.39 -27.27 19.03
N VAL A 512 17.72 -26.77 17.84
CA VAL A 512 18.12 -27.60 16.68
C VAL A 512 19.45 -28.30 16.96
N ASP A 513 20.48 -27.61 17.45
CA ASP A 513 21.76 -28.22 17.77
C ASP A 513 21.66 -29.28 18.88
N ALA A 514 20.81 -29.07 19.90
CA ALA A 514 20.59 -30.06 20.94
C ALA A 514 19.90 -31.34 20.41
N ARG A 515 18.92 -31.21 19.51
CA ARG A 515 18.24 -32.34 18.86
C ARG A 515 19.18 -33.09 17.91
N VAL A 516 19.97 -32.37 17.11
CA VAL A 516 21.01 -32.93 16.23
C VAL A 516 22.07 -33.68 17.03
N GLU A 517 22.57 -33.08 18.12
CA GLU A 517 23.58 -33.70 18.99
C GLU A 517 23.06 -34.95 19.71
N GLN A 518 21.77 -34.98 20.07
CA GLN A 518 21.11 -36.15 20.65
C GLN A 518 21.17 -37.35 19.68
N GLU A 519 20.75 -37.15 18.43
CA GLU A 519 20.66 -38.23 17.44
C GLU A 519 22.03 -38.67 16.93
N ILE A 520 22.99 -37.75 16.76
CA ILE A 520 24.40 -38.10 16.53
C ILE A 520 24.90 -39.03 17.66
N ARG A 521 24.59 -38.73 18.92
CA ARG A 521 25.03 -39.55 20.08
C ARG A 521 24.32 -40.90 20.20
N VAL A 522 23.17 -41.09 19.56
CA VAL A 522 22.44 -42.36 19.54
C VAL A 522 22.82 -43.22 18.33
N ALA A 523 22.92 -42.61 17.15
CA ALA A 523 23.15 -43.33 15.88
C ALA A 523 24.62 -43.58 15.57
N THR A 524 25.56 -42.75 16.04
CA THR A 524 26.98 -42.89 15.67
C THR A 524 27.66 -44.02 16.45
N MET A 525 27.94 -45.12 15.75
CA MET A 525 28.72 -46.24 16.28
C MET A 525 30.22 -45.91 16.37
N THR A 526 30.60 -45.07 17.34
CA THR A 526 32.01 -44.68 17.56
C THR A 526 32.80 -45.74 18.34
N ASP A 527 34.01 -46.06 17.84
CA ASP A 527 34.97 -46.93 18.54
C ASP A 527 35.64 -46.26 19.77
N ARG A 528 35.21 -45.04 20.13
CA ARG A 528 35.63 -44.25 21.30
C ARG A 528 34.42 -43.78 22.11
N PRO A 529 34.55 -43.55 23.43
CA PRO A 529 33.55 -42.77 24.18
C PRO A 529 33.51 -41.32 23.67
N LEU A 530 32.30 -40.74 23.67
CA LEU A 530 32.07 -39.33 23.38
C LEU A 530 32.18 -38.49 24.66
N GLU A 531 32.76 -37.30 24.53
CA GLU A 531 32.91 -36.35 25.64
C GLU A 531 31.54 -35.89 26.16
N GLN A 532 31.39 -35.80 27.48
CA GLN A 532 30.12 -35.49 28.12
C GLN A 532 29.87 -33.97 28.14
N LEU A 533 28.80 -33.54 27.48
CA LEU A 533 28.35 -32.15 27.54
C LEU A 533 27.68 -31.85 28.90
N PRO A 534 27.79 -30.62 29.43
CA PRO A 534 27.16 -30.25 30.70
C PRO A 534 25.64 -30.42 30.68
N GLY A 535 25.02 -30.71 31.83
CA GLY A 535 23.55 -30.85 31.95
C GLY A 535 22.77 -29.69 31.34
N ALA A 536 23.28 -28.46 31.54
CA ALA A 536 22.70 -27.22 31.01
C ALA A 536 22.61 -27.12 29.47
N PHE A 537 23.26 -28.01 28.71
CA PHE A 537 23.05 -28.16 27.26
C PHE A 537 21.72 -28.89 26.98
N TRP A 538 21.37 -29.89 27.80
CA TRP A 538 20.19 -30.74 27.67
C TRP A 538 18.96 -30.15 28.41
N ASP A 539 19.19 -29.46 29.53
CA ASP A 539 18.15 -28.88 30.40
C ASP A 539 17.25 -27.82 29.70
N LYS A 540 17.60 -27.40 28.47
CA LYS A 540 16.88 -26.40 27.66
C LYS A 540 16.40 -26.92 26.29
N MET A 541 16.04 -28.19 26.18
CA MET A 541 15.22 -28.71 25.07
C MET A 541 13.77 -28.19 25.15
N LEU A 542 13.59 -26.89 24.91
CA LEU A 542 12.30 -26.20 24.88
C LEU A 542 11.54 -26.54 23.59
N THR A 543 10.21 -26.63 23.66
CA THR A 543 9.37 -26.67 22.46
C THR A 543 9.23 -25.26 21.86
N PRO A 544 8.87 -25.11 20.57
CA PRO A 544 8.60 -23.80 19.96
C PRO A 544 7.60 -22.94 20.76
N GLN A 545 6.57 -23.56 21.36
CA GLN A 545 5.59 -22.85 22.20
C GLN A 545 6.24 -22.29 23.48
N ALA A 546 7.15 -23.05 24.11
CA ALA A 546 7.88 -22.61 25.29
C ALA A 546 8.93 -21.54 24.96
N ILE A 547 9.58 -21.61 23.79
CA ILE A 547 10.50 -20.56 23.29
C ILE A 547 9.78 -19.21 23.23
N PHE A 548 8.58 -19.14 22.63
CA PHE A 548 7.82 -17.89 22.58
C PHE A 548 7.34 -17.41 23.95
N GLN A 549 7.10 -18.31 24.92
CA GLN A 549 6.77 -17.93 26.30
C GLN A 549 7.97 -17.32 27.03
N GLU A 550 9.18 -17.90 26.90
CA GLU A 550 10.42 -17.36 27.47
C GLU A 550 10.77 -15.99 26.84
N ILE A 551 10.60 -15.82 25.52
CA ILE A 551 10.82 -14.53 24.84
C ILE A 551 9.82 -13.46 25.32
N GLN A 552 8.53 -13.82 25.47
CA GLN A 552 7.52 -12.91 26.03
C GLN A 552 7.77 -12.59 27.52
N ALA A 553 8.53 -13.42 28.23
CA ALA A 553 8.97 -13.21 29.61
C ALA A 553 10.40 -12.62 29.75
N SER A 554 11.02 -12.19 28.64
CA SER A 554 12.44 -11.76 28.61
C SER A 554 12.76 -10.61 29.57
N ASP A 555 13.96 -10.66 30.17
CA ASP A 555 14.48 -9.57 31.01
C ASP A 555 14.69 -8.26 30.23
N ASN A 556 14.85 -8.30 28.90
CA ASN A 556 14.97 -7.09 28.07
C ASN A 556 13.60 -6.47 27.77
N ASP A 557 13.41 -5.22 28.19
CA ASP A 557 12.20 -4.43 27.95
C ASP A 557 11.90 -4.21 26.47
N GLU A 558 12.92 -4.06 25.61
CA GLU A 558 12.77 -3.79 24.18
C GLU A 558 12.27 -5.04 23.43
N VAL A 559 12.90 -6.19 23.66
CA VAL A 559 12.45 -7.51 23.13
C VAL A 559 11.02 -7.86 23.58
N ARG A 560 10.59 -7.46 24.79
CA ARG A 560 9.19 -7.65 25.21
C ARG A 560 8.21 -6.71 24.52
N LEU A 561 8.63 -5.53 24.07
CA LEU A 561 7.78 -4.64 23.26
C LEU A 561 7.66 -5.19 21.83
N GLU A 562 8.78 -5.58 21.22
CA GLU A 562 8.85 -6.24 19.91
C GLU A 562 8.00 -7.53 19.88
N ALA A 563 8.05 -8.36 20.93
CA ALA A 563 7.23 -9.57 21.06
C ALA A 563 5.70 -9.33 21.14
N ASN A 564 5.25 -8.07 21.16
CA ASN A 564 3.85 -7.65 21.09
C ASN A 564 3.52 -6.85 19.80
N GLU A 565 4.46 -6.72 18.86
CA GLU A 565 4.15 -6.16 17.54
C GLU A 565 3.36 -7.13 16.66
N LYS A 566 2.52 -6.57 15.78
CA LYS A 566 1.54 -7.33 15.02
C LYS A 566 2.20 -8.31 14.04
N TYR A 567 3.30 -7.94 13.39
CA TYR A 567 4.04 -8.86 12.52
C TYR A 567 4.74 -9.97 13.31
N HIS A 568 5.37 -9.69 14.45
CA HIS A 568 5.97 -10.73 15.30
C HIS A 568 4.94 -11.68 15.90
N ILE A 569 3.73 -11.20 16.20
CA ILE A 569 2.59 -12.06 16.57
C ILE A 569 2.18 -12.95 15.37
N ILE A 570 2.01 -12.39 14.16
CA ILE A 570 1.72 -13.19 12.95
C ILE A 570 2.80 -14.27 12.73
N GLN A 571 4.07 -13.88 12.75
CA GLN A 571 5.23 -14.78 12.57
C GLN A 571 5.22 -15.90 13.61
N LYS A 572 4.95 -15.60 14.89
CA LYS A 572 4.77 -16.58 15.97
C LYS A 572 3.69 -17.62 15.63
N TYR A 573 2.48 -17.20 15.25
CA TYR A 573 1.41 -18.15 14.92
C TYR A 573 1.72 -18.97 13.64
N VAL A 574 2.33 -18.35 12.62
CA VAL A 574 2.78 -19.04 11.40
C VAL A 574 3.83 -20.11 11.74
N ILE A 575 4.80 -19.81 12.60
CA ILE A 575 5.81 -20.77 13.07
C ILE A 575 5.15 -21.93 13.82
N LEU A 576 4.15 -21.66 14.66
CA LEU A 576 3.43 -22.67 15.44
C LEU A 576 2.34 -23.46 14.67
N ASP A 577 2.06 -23.11 13.40
CA ASP A 577 0.94 -23.59 12.55
C ASP A 577 -0.47 -23.41 13.15
N ASP A 578 -0.62 -22.58 14.19
CA ASP A 578 -1.91 -22.24 14.80
C ASP A 578 -2.63 -21.14 14.00
N VAL A 579 -3.08 -21.51 12.80
CA VAL A 579 -3.94 -20.69 11.94
C VAL A 579 -5.24 -20.27 12.66
N PRO A 580 -5.95 -21.14 13.41
CA PRO A 580 -7.16 -20.73 14.13
C PRO A 580 -6.93 -19.60 15.15
N GLY A 581 -5.84 -19.61 15.89
CA GLY A 581 -5.46 -18.54 16.82
C GLY A 581 -5.09 -17.24 16.09
N LEU A 582 -4.37 -17.35 14.97
CA LEU A 582 -4.01 -16.22 14.12
C LEU A 582 -5.22 -15.44 13.61
N ILE A 583 -6.26 -16.13 13.12
CA ILE A 583 -7.49 -15.48 12.66
C ILE A 583 -8.19 -14.72 13.80
N GLU A 584 -8.20 -15.27 15.02
CA GLU A 584 -8.80 -14.62 16.20
C GLU A 584 -8.05 -13.36 16.64
N GLU A 585 -6.72 -13.38 16.66
CA GLU A 585 -5.91 -12.19 16.95
C GLU A 585 -6.14 -11.10 15.91
N MET A 586 -6.01 -11.42 14.61
CA MET A 586 -6.23 -10.46 13.52
C MET A 586 -7.65 -9.87 13.53
N TYR A 587 -8.66 -10.69 13.82
CA TYR A 587 -10.04 -10.23 14.02
C TYR A 587 -10.16 -9.29 15.23
N SER A 588 -9.53 -9.63 16.36
CA SER A 588 -9.58 -8.81 17.58
C SER A 588 -8.98 -7.41 17.37
N TRP A 589 -7.94 -7.29 16.55
CA TRP A 589 -7.30 -6.02 16.21
C TRP A 589 -8.20 -5.12 15.35
N LEU A 590 -9.20 -5.68 14.67
CA LEU A 590 -10.22 -4.97 13.90
C LEU A 590 -11.49 -4.70 14.73
N SER A 591 -11.90 -5.63 15.60
CA SER A 591 -13.16 -5.52 16.37
C SER A 591 -13.02 -4.70 17.66
N ASN A 592 -11.88 -4.78 18.34
CA ASN A 592 -11.72 -4.29 19.72
C ASN A 592 -10.85 -3.03 19.83
N SER A 593 -10.20 -2.60 18.73
CA SER A 593 -9.29 -1.46 18.75
C SER A 593 -10.03 -0.13 18.56
N GLY A 594 -9.77 0.84 19.43
CA GLY A 594 -10.17 2.24 19.21
C GLY A 594 -9.31 2.97 18.18
N ILE A 595 -8.34 2.28 17.57
CA ILE A 595 -7.35 2.80 16.62
C ILE A 595 -7.22 1.73 15.52
N LYS A 596 -7.79 2.01 14.33
CA LYS A 596 -7.67 1.13 13.16
C LYS A 596 -6.19 0.76 12.91
N PRO A 597 -5.87 -0.51 12.58
CA PRO A 597 -4.52 -0.87 12.15
C PRO A 597 -4.14 -0.18 10.81
N PRO A 598 -2.84 -0.03 10.49
CA PRO A 598 -2.40 0.60 9.26
C PRO A 598 -2.91 -0.12 8.00
N HIS A 599 -3.22 0.63 6.95
CA HIS A 599 -3.80 0.12 5.69
C HIS A 599 -2.95 -0.98 5.03
N HIS A 600 -1.62 -0.88 5.07
CA HIS A 600 -0.71 -1.95 4.61
C HIS A 600 -0.86 -3.25 5.41
N LEU A 601 -1.07 -3.20 6.73
CA LEU A 601 -1.33 -4.39 7.54
C LEU A 601 -2.70 -4.99 7.22
N ILE A 602 -3.73 -4.15 6.96
CA ILE A 602 -5.04 -4.64 6.53
C ILE A 602 -4.93 -5.35 5.17
N ARG A 603 -4.15 -4.80 4.22
CA ARG A 603 -3.79 -5.49 2.96
C ARG A 603 -3.12 -6.83 3.25
N PHE A 604 -2.09 -6.85 4.08
CA PHE A 604 -1.36 -8.08 4.41
C PHE A 604 -2.29 -9.16 5.00
N MET A 605 -3.09 -8.82 6.01
CA MET A 605 -4.04 -9.75 6.64
C MET A 605 -5.06 -10.30 5.63
N ALA A 606 -5.57 -9.45 4.73
CA ALA A 606 -6.47 -9.88 3.66
C ALA A 606 -5.81 -10.86 2.69
N HIS A 607 -4.59 -10.56 2.21
CA HIS A 607 -3.87 -11.45 1.29
C HIS A 607 -3.41 -12.74 1.95
N LEU A 608 -3.10 -12.72 3.25
CA LEU A 608 -2.80 -13.92 4.03
C LEU A 608 -4.06 -14.80 4.18
N VAL A 609 -5.23 -14.22 4.45
CA VAL A 609 -6.52 -14.95 4.47
C VAL A 609 -6.84 -15.55 3.09
N LEU A 610 -6.61 -14.81 2.00
CA LEU A 610 -6.78 -15.34 0.64
C LEU A 610 -5.82 -16.51 0.36
N PHE A 611 -4.53 -16.37 0.71
CA PHE A 611 -3.55 -17.46 0.62
C PHE A 611 -3.98 -18.71 1.41
N LEU A 612 -4.39 -18.52 2.67
CA LEU A 612 -4.86 -19.61 3.54
C LEU A 612 -6.10 -20.33 2.97
N ARG A 613 -7.00 -19.58 2.30
CA ARG A 613 -8.12 -20.15 1.53
C ARG A 613 -7.62 -20.97 0.34
N THR A 614 -6.68 -20.46 -0.47
CA THR A 614 -6.20 -21.18 -1.66
C THR A 614 -5.41 -22.47 -1.33
N ILE A 615 -4.71 -22.52 -0.19
CA ILE A 615 -4.08 -23.77 0.29
C ILE A 615 -5.03 -24.70 1.06
N GLY A 616 -6.34 -24.40 1.11
CA GLY A 616 -7.34 -25.23 1.79
C GLY A 616 -7.33 -25.19 3.33
N LYS A 617 -6.45 -24.40 3.97
CA LYS A 617 -6.44 -24.20 5.44
C LYS A 617 -7.50 -23.18 5.90
N THR A 618 -8.72 -23.29 5.38
CA THR A 618 -9.88 -22.44 5.73
C THR A 618 -10.34 -22.69 7.16
N THR A 619 -10.29 -21.68 8.03
CA THR A 619 -10.79 -21.77 9.42
C THR A 619 -11.49 -20.47 9.83
N LYS A 620 -12.47 -20.57 10.74
CA LYS A 620 -13.23 -19.42 11.30
C LYS A 620 -13.73 -18.46 10.20
N GLU A 621 -14.47 -18.99 9.24
CA GLU A 621 -14.79 -18.32 7.96
C GLU A 621 -15.53 -16.97 8.11
N GLU A 622 -16.33 -16.80 9.16
CA GLU A 622 -16.98 -15.53 9.52
C GLU A 622 -15.95 -14.43 9.84
N MET A 623 -14.90 -14.77 10.60
CA MET A 623 -13.81 -13.85 10.95
C MET A 623 -12.90 -13.58 9.74
N CYS A 624 -12.59 -14.60 8.94
CA CYS A 624 -11.89 -14.44 7.67
C CYS A 624 -12.64 -13.48 6.72
N THR A 625 -13.97 -13.60 6.65
CA THR A 625 -14.81 -12.70 5.86
C THR A 625 -14.77 -11.27 6.42
N PHE A 626 -14.87 -11.07 7.73
CA PHE A 626 -14.79 -9.74 8.35
C PHE A 626 -13.43 -9.03 8.12
N ILE A 627 -12.33 -9.77 8.06
CA ILE A 627 -11.01 -9.23 7.69
C ILE A 627 -11.02 -8.71 6.24
N LEU A 628 -11.65 -9.43 5.32
CA LEU A 628 -11.79 -9.02 3.92
C LEU A 628 -12.79 -7.86 3.74
N GLU A 629 -13.90 -7.83 4.48
CA GLU A 629 -14.80 -6.68 4.54
C GLU A 629 -14.07 -5.42 5.03
N SER A 630 -13.22 -5.56 6.05
CA SER A 630 -12.40 -4.47 6.60
C SER A 630 -11.39 -3.94 5.57
N TYR A 631 -10.84 -4.81 4.72
CA TYR A 631 -9.97 -4.41 3.62
C TYR A 631 -10.74 -3.74 2.48
N VAL A 632 -11.90 -4.27 2.08
CA VAL A 632 -12.79 -3.61 1.12
C VAL A 632 -13.21 -2.22 1.62
N MET A 633 -13.54 -2.08 2.89
CA MET A 633 -13.83 -0.78 3.52
C MET A 633 -12.62 0.18 3.46
N SER A 634 -11.40 -0.32 3.72
CA SER A 634 -10.16 0.47 3.56
C SER A 634 -10.01 1.02 2.15
N LEU A 635 -10.13 0.16 1.12
CA LEU A 635 -10.01 0.54 -0.29
C LEU A 635 -11.06 1.59 -0.70
N ILE A 636 -12.27 1.53 -0.13
CA ILE A 636 -13.32 2.53 -0.35
C ILE A 636 -12.98 3.86 0.35
N GLU A 637 -12.47 3.82 1.59
CA GLU A 637 -12.06 5.03 2.33
C GLU A 637 -10.85 5.75 1.67
N GLU A 638 -9.89 4.98 1.15
CA GLU A 638 -8.69 5.47 0.43
C GLU A 638 -8.96 5.79 -1.06
N LYS A 639 -10.18 5.54 -1.55
CA LYS A 639 -10.62 5.77 -2.95
C LYS A 639 -9.86 4.96 -4.01
N HIS A 640 -9.39 3.76 -3.68
CA HIS A 640 -8.77 2.81 -4.62
C HIS A 640 -9.81 2.12 -5.53
N THR A 641 -10.55 2.91 -6.31
CA THR A 641 -11.74 2.50 -7.09
C THR A 641 -11.50 1.28 -8.00
N THR A 642 -10.32 1.18 -8.60
CA THR A 642 -9.94 0.10 -9.53
C THR A 642 -9.78 -1.26 -8.85
N LEU A 643 -9.50 -1.28 -7.55
CA LEU A 643 -9.16 -2.49 -6.80
C LEU A 643 -10.39 -3.16 -6.17
N VAL A 644 -11.40 -2.35 -5.80
CA VAL A 644 -12.57 -2.80 -5.01
C VAL A 644 -13.31 -3.97 -5.66
N ALA A 645 -13.52 -3.96 -6.98
CA ALA A 645 -14.32 -4.98 -7.66
C ALA A 645 -13.77 -6.41 -7.47
N HIS A 646 -12.46 -6.60 -7.58
CA HIS A 646 -11.84 -7.91 -7.41
C HIS A 646 -11.90 -8.39 -5.96
N TYR A 647 -11.53 -7.57 -4.98
CA TYR A 647 -11.57 -8.01 -3.59
C TYR A 647 -13.01 -8.23 -3.09
N VAL A 648 -13.99 -7.49 -3.60
CA VAL A 648 -15.40 -7.77 -3.32
C VAL A 648 -15.85 -9.13 -3.86
N SER A 649 -15.39 -9.58 -5.03
CA SER A 649 -15.77 -10.92 -5.53
C SER A 649 -15.23 -12.09 -4.68
N THR A 650 -14.29 -11.83 -3.76
CA THR A 650 -13.82 -12.80 -2.75
C THR A 650 -14.71 -12.91 -1.50
N LEU A 651 -15.76 -12.09 -1.38
CA LEU A 651 -16.75 -12.14 -0.30
C LEU A 651 -17.94 -13.08 -0.65
N PRO A 652 -18.69 -13.59 0.34
CA PRO A 652 -19.98 -14.25 0.14
C PRO A 652 -20.99 -13.38 -0.63
N GLN A 653 -21.82 -13.98 -1.49
CA GLN A 653 -22.69 -13.28 -2.45
C GLN A 653 -23.57 -12.19 -1.83
N ASP A 654 -24.20 -12.44 -0.67
CA ASP A 654 -25.04 -11.47 0.03
C ASP A 654 -24.27 -10.17 0.37
N LEU A 655 -22.99 -10.32 0.73
CA LEU A 655 -22.10 -9.22 1.08
C LEU A 655 -21.51 -8.53 -0.16
N GLN A 656 -21.36 -9.24 -1.29
CA GLN A 656 -20.96 -8.64 -2.57
C GLN A 656 -21.96 -7.55 -2.99
N LEU A 657 -23.25 -7.87 -2.91
CA LEU A 657 -24.34 -6.94 -3.24
C LEU A 657 -24.31 -5.71 -2.31
N GLU A 658 -24.22 -5.93 -0.99
CA GLU A 658 -24.24 -4.84 0.00
C GLU A 658 -23.04 -3.89 -0.16
N TRP A 659 -21.82 -4.43 -0.21
CA TRP A 659 -20.59 -3.63 -0.26
C TRP A 659 -20.36 -2.96 -1.62
N TYR A 660 -20.60 -3.63 -2.75
CA TYR A 660 -20.45 -2.96 -4.04
C TYR A 660 -21.52 -1.88 -4.24
N ALA A 661 -22.76 -2.11 -3.78
CA ALA A 661 -23.79 -1.07 -3.79
C ALA A 661 -23.47 0.11 -2.85
N ARG A 662 -22.72 -0.12 -1.76
CA ARG A 662 -22.21 0.95 -0.88
C ARG A 662 -21.05 1.72 -1.52
N PHE A 663 -20.16 1.04 -2.26
CA PHE A 663 -19.06 1.65 -3.00
C PHE A 663 -19.57 2.56 -4.14
N LEU A 664 -20.45 2.06 -5.01
CA LEU A 664 -20.96 2.82 -6.16
C LEU A 664 -21.75 4.08 -5.74
N GLN A 665 -22.36 4.10 -4.55
CA GLN A 665 -22.98 5.32 -3.98
C GLN A 665 -22.00 6.48 -3.74
N GLY A 666 -20.69 6.22 -3.68
CA GLY A 666 -19.64 7.24 -3.55
C GLY A 666 -19.12 7.80 -4.87
N ILE A 667 -19.65 7.35 -6.02
CA ILE A 667 -19.13 7.70 -7.35
C ILE A 667 -20.03 8.71 -8.05
N GLU A 668 -19.56 9.95 -8.10
CA GLU A 668 -20.23 11.08 -8.77
C GLU A 668 -19.93 11.10 -10.28
N ASP A 669 -18.67 10.97 -10.69
CA ASP A 669 -18.28 11.10 -12.10
C ASP A 669 -18.77 9.95 -13.01
N ARG A 670 -19.35 10.32 -14.16
CA ARG A 670 -19.97 9.42 -15.13
C ARG A 670 -18.98 8.46 -15.79
N GLU A 671 -17.75 8.88 -16.08
CA GLU A 671 -16.76 8.00 -16.71
C GLU A 671 -16.25 6.97 -15.69
N ALA A 672 -16.00 7.41 -14.44
CA ALA A 672 -15.70 6.52 -13.32
C ALA A 672 -16.83 5.51 -13.04
N ARG A 673 -18.11 5.91 -13.14
CA ARG A 673 -19.26 4.99 -13.04
C ARG A 673 -19.17 3.86 -14.08
N GLN A 674 -18.87 4.19 -15.34
CA GLN A 674 -18.73 3.19 -16.41
C GLN A 674 -17.51 2.28 -16.24
N GLN A 675 -16.37 2.83 -15.82
CA GLN A 675 -15.16 2.05 -15.54
C GLN A 675 -15.39 1.04 -14.40
N CYS A 676 -16.08 1.44 -13.33
CA CYS A 676 -16.39 0.53 -12.22
C CYS A 676 -17.36 -0.59 -12.65
N LEU A 677 -18.35 -0.32 -13.51
CA LEU A 677 -19.20 -1.38 -14.06
C LEU A 677 -18.41 -2.37 -14.94
N ALA A 678 -17.47 -1.90 -15.77
CA ALA A 678 -16.61 -2.79 -16.56
C ALA A 678 -15.70 -3.67 -15.69
N LEU A 679 -15.16 -3.13 -14.59
CA LEU A 679 -14.38 -3.89 -13.61
C LEU A 679 -15.23 -4.88 -12.81
N ALA A 680 -16.51 -4.56 -12.56
CA ALA A 680 -17.46 -5.50 -11.97
C ALA A 680 -17.80 -6.66 -12.92
N GLU A 681 -17.87 -6.40 -14.23
CA GLU A 681 -18.06 -7.42 -15.27
C GLU A 681 -16.83 -8.35 -15.36
N GLU A 682 -15.62 -7.78 -15.34
CA GLU A 682 -14.35 -8.54 -15.28
C GLU A 682 -14.26 -9.41 -14.01
N ALA A 683 -14.73 -8.89 -12.87
CA ALA A 683 -14.75 -9.60 -11.59
C ALA A 683 -15.92 -10.61 -11.44
N GLY A 684 -16.83 -10.71 -12.42
CA GLY A 684 -17.97 -11.63 -12.39
C GLY A 684 -19.08 -11.27 -11.40
N LEU A 685 -19.17 -10.00 -10.98
CA LEU A 685 -20.19 -9.53 -10.04
C LEU A 685 -21.58 -9.39 -10.70
N ASP A 686 -22.64 -9.57 -9.91
CA ASP A 686 -24.05 -9.40 -10.34
C ASP A 686 -24.40 -7.91 -10.53
N ILE A 687 -23.95 -7.33 -11.64
CA ILE A 687 -24.27 -5.95 -12.04
C ILE A 687 -25.78 -5.68 -11.97
N PRO A 688 -26.68 -6.54 -12.52
CA PRO A 688 -28.12 -6.30 -12.48
C PRO A 688 -28.71 -6.07 -11.09
N ASN A 689 -28.37 -6.92 -10.11
CA ASN A 689 -28.90 -6.75 -8.75
C ASN A 689 -28.16 -5.65 -7.97
N ILE A 690 -26.86 -5.44 -8.21
CA ILE A 690 -26.12 -4.36 -7.55
C ILE A 690 -26.65 -2.98 -7.97
N THR A 691 -26.76 -2.70 -9.28
CA THR A 691 -27.22 -1.37 -9.74
C THR A 691 -28.65 -1.08 -9.32
N LYS A 692 -29.52 -2.12 -9.25
CA LYS A 692 -30.85 -2.00 -8.65
C LYS A 692 -30.75 -1.59 -7.18
N LEU A 693 -29.95 -2.29 -6.38
CA LEU A 693 -29.78 -2.00 -4.94
C LEU A 693 -29.18 -0.60 -4.70
N VAL A 694 -28.26 -0.13 -5.55
CA VAL A 694 -27.75 1.26 -5.54
C VAL A 694 -28.89 2.26 -5.70
N VAL A 695 -29.73 2.09 -6.74
CA VAL A 695 -30.83 3.02 -7.02
C VAL A 695 -31.90 2.97 -5.94
N GLU A 696 -32.23 1.80 -5.41
CA GLU A 696 -33.19 1.67 -4.31
C GLU A 696 -32.70 2.30 -3.00
N LYS A 697 -31.41 2.16 -2.67
CA LYS A 697 -30.79 2.86 -1.53
C LYS A 697 -30.78 4.38 -1.72
N ILE A 698 -30.37 4.89 -2.88
CA ILE A 698 -30.37 6.35 -3.14
C ILE A 698 -31.81 6.90 -3.16
N ARG A 699 -32.78 6.16 -3.71
CA ARG A 699 -34.20 6.54 -3.73
C ARG A 699 -34.82 6.60 -2.32
N THR A 700 -34.45 5.67 -1.44
CA THR A 700 -34.97 5.60 -0.06
C THR A 700 -34.20 6.49 0.93
N LYS A 701 -32.99 6.95 0.59
CA LYS A 701 -32.19 7.91 1.37
C LYS A 701 -32.89 9.28 1.45
N GLY A 702 -33.28 9.70 2.66
CA GLY A 702 -33.90 11.00 2.93
C GLY A 702 -34.96 10.91 4.04
N PRO A 703 -35.59 12.05 4.42
CA PRO A 703 -36.69 12.05 5.37
C PRO A 703 -37.98 11.47 4.77
N ASP A 704 -38.85 10.92 5.63
CA ASP A 704 -40.15 10.34 5.23
C ASP A 704 -40.98 11.26 4.33
N PHE A 705 -41.65 10.64 3.35
CA PHE A 705 -42.48 11.26 2.33
C PHE A 705 -43.69 12.02 2.92
N LYS A 706 -43.47 13.30 3.23
CA LYS A 706 -44.49 14.22 3.76
C LYS A 706 -45.01 15.14 2.65
N ILE A 707 -46.22 14.85 2.16
CA ILE A 707 -46.94 15.74 1.25
C ILE A 707 -47.50 16.92 2.05
N ASP A 708 -46.87 18.09 1.95
CA ASP A 708 -47.55 19.35 2.25
C ASP A 708 -48.50 19.70 1.10
N ARG A 709 -49.81 19.69 1.37
CA ARG A 709 -50.84 19.98 0.36
C ARG A 709 -50.99 21.48 0.08
N ASP A 710 -50.64 22.32 1.05
CA ASP A 710 -50.88 23.77 1.03
C ASP A 710 -49.71 24.55 0.40
N ALA A 711 -48.57 23.88 0.11
CA ALA A 711 -47.46 24.42 -0.65
C ALA A 711 -47.92 24.87 -2.06
N ALA A 712 -48.02 26.19 -2.27
CA ALA A 712 -48.63 26.78 -3.47
C ALA A 712 -47.66 27.10 -4.63
N LEU A 713 -46.34 27.00 -4.42
CA LEU A 713 -45.32 27.14 -5.46
C LEU A 713 -44.71 25.78 -5.81
N GLU A 714 -44.11 25.66 -7.00
CA GLU A 714 -43.19 24.55 -7.29
C GLU A 714 -42.04 24.57 -6.27
N ALA A 715 -41.75 23.43 -5.65
CA ALA A 715 -40.59 23.30 -4.78
C ALA A 715 -39.32 23.22 -5.62
N ALA A 716 -38.27 23.94 -5.21
CA ALA A 716 -36.99 23.89 -5.88
C ALA A 716 -36.38 22.47 -5.85
N THR A 717 -35.69 22.11 -6.93
CA THR A 717 -34.82 20.92 -6.96
C THR A 717 -33.69 21.11 -5.95
N THR A 718 -33.46 20.12 -5.10
CA THR A 718 -32.38 20.09 -4.11
C THR A 718 -31.27 19.14 -4.57
N GLU A 719 -30.09 19.24 -3.94
CA GLU A 719 -28.97 18.32 -4.19
C GLU A 719 -29.37 16.84 -4.02
N GLU A 720 -30.21 16.55 -3.02
CA GLU A 720 -30.77 15.20 -2.81
C GLU A 720 -31.69 14.74 -3.94
N ASP A 721 -32.41 15.66 -4.61
CA ASP A 721 -33.20 15.32 -5.81
C ASP A 721 -32.27 15.02 -6.99
N HIS A 722 -31.22 15.84 -7.20
CA HIS A 722 -30.25 15.62 -8.28
C HIS A 722 -29.51 14.29 -8.12
N GLN A 723 -29.10 13.90 -6.90
CA GLN A 723 -28.56 12.56 -6.63
C GLN A 723 -29.55 11.43 -6.99
N LYS A 724 -30.86 11.63 -6.79
CA LYS A 724 -31.91 10.67 -7.18
C LYS A 724 -32.20 10.64 -8.68
N ILE A 725 -32.02 11.77 -9.37
CA ILE A 725 -32.08 11.87 -10.83
C ILE A 725 -30.88 11.15 -11.47
N GLU A 726 -29.68 11.37 -10.94
CA GLU A 726 -28.44 10.73 -11.41
C GLU A 726 -28.40 9.23 -11.13
N ALA A 727 -29.00 8.75 -10.04
CA ALA A 727 -29.06 7.33 -9.74
C ALA A 727 -29.63 6.50 -10.91
N ILE A 728 -30.57 7.07 -11.68
CA ILE A 728 -31.14 6.42 -12.87
C ILE A 728 -30.09 6.13 -13.97
N ASP A 729 -28.98 6.89 -14.03
CA ASP A 729 -27.91 6.63 -15.01
C ASP A 729 -27.32 5.21 -14.87
N TRP A 730 -27.21 4.68 -13.65
CA TRP A 730 -26.70 3.33 -13.36
C TRP A 730 -27.46 2.25 -14.14
N LEU A 731 -28.79 2.34 -14.16
CA LEU A 731 -29.69 1.42 -14.86
C LEU A 731 -29.85 1.76 -16.36
N VAL A 732 -29.36 2.92 -16.80
CA VAL A 732 -29.40 3.37 -18.19
C VAL A 732 -28.17 2.94 -18.98
N PHE A 733 -27.05 2.61 -18.32
CA PHE A 733 -25.85 2.10 -18.98
C PHE A 733 -26.08 0.76 -19.68
N ASP A 734 -26.64 -0.25 -19.00
CA ASP A 734 -26.91 -1.56 -19.58
C ASP A 734 -28.26 -1.59 -20.35
N PRO A 735 -28.30 -1.97 -21.64
CA PRO A 735 -29.53 -2.26 -22.36
C PRO A 735 -30.41 -3.37 -21.76
N SER A 736 -29.86 -4.34 -21.01
CA SER A 736 -30.65 -5.43 -20.41
C SER A 736 -31.62 -4.90 -19.34
N GLN A 737 -31.14 -4.04 -18.44
CA GLN A 737 -31.86 -3.50 -17.29
C GLN A 737 -32.96 -2.47 -17.61
N ARG A 738 -33.27 -2.24 -18.90
CA ARG A 738 -34.14 -1.14 -19.35
C ARG A 738 -35.52 -1.13 -18.70
N ALA A 739 -36.04 -2.30 -18.31
CA ALA A 739 -37.30 -2.45 -17.59
C ALA A 739 -37.21 -1.97 -16.13
N GLU A 740 -36.15 -2.34 -15.40
CA GLU A 740 -35.87 -1.84 -14.04
C GLU A 740 -35.60 -0.33 -14.04
N ALA A 741 -34.89 0.17 -15.06
CA ALA A 741 -34.68 1.62 -15.26
C ALA A 741 -36.02 2.38 -15.35
N VAL A 742 -36.98 1.88 -16.12
CA VAL A 742 -38.33 2.48 -16.20
C VAL A 742 -39.09 2.34 -14.87
N ARG A 743 -39.04 1.18 -14.21
CA ARG A 743 -39.72 0.96 -12.91
C ARG A 743 -39.20 1.89 -11.81
N GLN A 744 -37.89 2.08 -11.69
CA GLN A 744 -37.32 3.02 -10.70
C GLN A 744 -37.54 4.48 -11.11
N ALA A 745 -37.40 4.84 -12.39
CA ALA A 745 -37.69 6.20 -12.88
C ALA A 745 -39.15 6.61 -12.60
N ASN A 746 -40.11 5.71 -12.82
CA ASN A 746 -41.51 5.92 -12.46
C ASN A 746 -41.71 6.15 -10.95
N ALA A 747 -41.03 5.37 -10.10
CA ALA A 747 -41.09 5.55 -8.65
C ALA A 747 -40.53 6.91 -8.19
N VAL A 748 -39.48 7.41 -8.84
CA VAL A 748 -38.93 8.76 -8.58
C VAL A 748 -39.86 9.85 -9.14
N MET A 749 -40.39 9.70 -10.36
CA MET A 749 -41.36 10.63 -10.95
C MET A 749 -42.64 10.75 -10.11
N ARG A 750 -43.17 9.64 -9.57
CA ARG A 750 -44.28 9.65 -8.59
C ARG A 750 -43.99 10.56 -7.40
N THR A 751 -42.78 10.44 -6.82
CA THR A 751 -42.35 11.26 -5.69
C THR A 751 -42.27 12.74 -6.07
N PHE A 752 -41.64 13.08 -7.20
CA PHE A 752 -41.48 14.47 -7.63
C PHE A 752 -42.80 15.14 -8.06
N ILE A 753 -43.68 14.43 -8.78
CA ILE A 753 -45.00 14.94 -9.18
C ILE A 753 -45.89 15.20 -7.95
N ALA A 754 -45.88 14.30 -6.96
CA ALA A 754 -46.61 14.50 -5.71
C ALA A 754 -46.09 15.69 -4.87
N LEU A 755 -44.82 16.04 -5.02
CA LEU A 755 -44.17 17.22 -4.41
C LEU A 755 -44.19 18.47 -5.30
N LYS A 756 -44.90 18.45 -6.46
CA LYS A 756 -44.97 19.55 -7.45
C LYS A 756 -43.60 19.98 -7.99
N LYS A 757 -42.60 19.09 -7.99
CA LYS A 757 -41.26 19.30 -8.56
C LYS A 757 -41.22 18.92 -10.04
N HIS A 758 -41.98 19.64 -10.87
CA HIS A 758 -42.16 19.28 -12.28
C HIS A 758 -40.87 19.40 -13.11
N ALA A 759 -39.94 20.29 -12.74
CA ALA A 759 -38.60 20.33 -13.32
C ALA A 759 -37.82 19.02 -13.09
N ALA A 760 -37.68 18.58 -11.84
CA ALA A 760 -37.03 17.33 -11.47
C ALA A 760 -37.66 16.11 -12.16
N ALA A 761 -39.00 16.07 -12.29
CA ALA A 761 -39.70 15.01 -13.01
C ALA A 761 -39.35 14.97 -14.52
N ARG A 762 -39.21 16.13 -15.18
CA ARG A 762 -38.75 16.22 -16.58
C ARG A 762 -37.28 15.81 -16.73
N GLU A 763 -36.42 16.12 -15.76
CA GLU A 763 -35.04 15.65 -15.73
C GLU A 763 -34.97 14.12 -15.67
N VAL A 764 -35.68 13.47 -14.73
CA VAL A 764 -35.79 11.99 -14.68
C VAL A 764 -36.28 11.42 -16.00
N PHE A 765 -37.35 11.99 -16.57
CA PHE A 765 -37.90 11.53 -17.84
C PHE A 765 -36.86 11.60 -18.97
N SER A 766 -36.05 12.66 -19.02
CA SER A 766 -34.99 12.85 -20.01
C SER A 766 -33.80 11.89 -19.88
N LYS A 767 -33.59 11.26 -18.70
CA LYS A 767 -32.56 10.23 -18.51
C LYS A 767 -32.85 8.94 -19.28
N ILE A 768 -34.14 8.63 -19.50
CA ILE A 768 -34.57 7.40 -20.18
C ILE A 768 -34.45 7.55 -21.71
N PRO A 769 -33.60 6.77 -22.40
CA PRO A 769 -33.36 6.98 -23.84
C PRO A 769 -34.61 6.75 -24.71
N PRO A 770 -34.78 7.51 -25.81
CA PRO A 770 -35.83 7.23 -26.79
C PRO A 770 -35.61 5.83 -27.40
N GLY A 771 -36.69 5.06 -27.50
CA GLY A 771 -36.63 3.64 -27.91
C GLY A 771 -36.44 2.63 -26.76
N SER A 772 -36.41 3.08 -25.50
CA SER A 772 -36.32 2.19 -24.33
C SER A 772 -37.42 1.12 -24.30
N ILE A 773 -38.64 1.46 -24.72
CA ILE A 773 -39.78 0.53 -24.79
C ILE A 773 -39.51 -0.59 -25.81
N ASP A 774 -38.98 -0.26 -27.00
CA ASP A 774 -38.62 -1.23 -28.05
C ASP A 774 -37.50 -2.19 -27.60
N ILE A 775 -36.61 -1.71 -26.72
CA ILE A 775 -35.56 -2.53 -26.09
C ILE A 775 -36.19 -3.50 -25.07
N ILE A 776 -37.13 -3.06 -24.23
CA ILE A 776 -37.81 -3.95 -23.25
C ILE A 776 -38.53 -5.10 -23.97
N TYR A 777 -39.32 -4.81 -25.02
CA TYR A 777 -39.96 -5.86 -25.84
C TYR A 777 -38.94 -6.82 -26.46
N ARG A 778 -37.80 -6.31 -26.95
CA ARG A 778 -36.74 -7.16 -27.54
C ARG A 778 -36.06 -8.04 -26.49
N ASN A 779 -35.77 -7.51 -25.30
CA ASN A 779 -35.15 -8.27 -24.21
C ASN A 779 -36.07 -9.41 -23.75
N CYS A 780 -37.36 -9.10 -23.52
CA CYS A 780 -38.37 -10.11 -23.19
C CYS A 780 -38.48 -11.20 -24.27
N GLN A 781 -38.50 -10.81 -25.55
CA GLN A 781 -38.53 -11.76 -26.67
C GLN A 781 -37.29 -12.66 -26.73
N MET A 782 -36.12 -12.15 -26.35
CA MET A 782 -34.86 -12.92 -26.29
C MET A 782 -34.79 -13.84 -25.07
N GLN A 783 -35.40 -13.46 -23.94
CA GLN A 783 -35.36 -14.24 -22.68
C GLN A 783 -36.47 -15.30 -22.58
N HIS A 784 -37.69 -14.98 -23.03
CA HIS A 784 -38.87 -15.84 -22.86
C HIS A 784 -39.41 -16.43 -24.18
N GLY A 785 -38.89 -16.00 -25.33
CA GLY A 785 -39.34 -16.46 -26.66
C GLY A 785 -40.73 -15.97 -27.09
N THR A 786 -41.42 -15.20 -26.23
CA THR A 786 -42.76 -14.64 -26.45
C THR A 786 -42.71 -13.11 -26.59
N THR A 787 -43.72 -12.53 -27.22
CA THR A 787 -43.93 -11.06 -27.28
C THR A 787 -44.84 -10.53 -26.17
N GLU A 788 -45.30 -11.40 -25.26
CA GLU A 788 -46.12 -11.02 -24.10
C GLU A 788 -45.21 -10.66 -22.92
N LEU A 789 -45.16 -9.36 -22.57
CA LEU A 789 -44.38 -8.88 -21.43
C LEU A 789 -44.91 -9.44 -20.09
N PRO A 790 -44.07 -9.51 -19.04
CA PRO A 790 -44.54 -9.60 -17.66
C PRO A 790 -45.57 -8.52 -17.31
N ALA A 791 -46.46 -8.80 -16.36
CA ALA A 791 -47.47 -7.84 -15.93
C ALA A 791 -46.85 -6.57 -15.31
N GLU A 792 -45.74 -6.71 -14.59
CA GLU A 792 -45.03 -5.60 -13.95
C GLU A 792 -44.44 -4.61 -14.96
N ASP A 793 -43.74 -5.10 -15.98
CA ASP A 793 -43.06 -4.26 -16.97
C ASP A 793 -44.05 -3.56 -17.91
N ASP A 794 -45.19 -4.19 -18.21
CA ASP A 794 -46.28 -3.63 -19.00
C ASP A 794 -47.04 -2.53 -18.23
N ASN A 795 -47.37 -2.77 -16.96
CA ASN A 795 -47.88 -1.73 -16.08
C ASN A 795 -46.86 -0.58 -15.93
N ALA A 796 -45.56 -0.87 -15.87
CA ALA A 796 -44.52 0.15 -15.79
C ALA A 796 -44.38 0.98 -17.08
N ILE A 797 -44.46 0.35 -18.27
CA ILE A 797 -44.51 1.07 -19.55
C ILE A 797 -45.77 1.93 -19.62
N ARG A 798 -46.91 1.42 -19.15
CA ARG A 798 -48.17 2.18 -19.06
C ARG A 798 -48.06 3.38 -18.11
N GLU A 799 -47.47 3.20 -16.93
CA GLU A 799 -47.23 4.27 -15.95
C GLU A 799 -46.28 5.34 -16.52
N TYR A 800 -45.22 4.93 -17.21
CA TYR A 800 -44.28 5.83 -17.90
C TYR A 800 -44.98 6.67 -18.99
N LEU A 801 -45.91 6.07 -19.74
CA LEU A 801 -46.74 6.78 -20.71
C LEU A 801 -47.78 7.71 -20.04
N CYS A 802 -48.28 7.35 -18.86
CA CYS A 802 -49.14 8.23 -18.04
C CYS A 802 -48.37 9.48 -17.56
N HIS A 803 -47.14 9.30 -17.06
CA HIS A 803 -46.25 10.40 -16.68
C HIS A 803 -45.90 11.28 -17.88
N LYS A 804 -45.57 10.68 -19.03
CA LYS A 804 -45.32 11.42 -20.27
C LYS A 804 -46.50 12.31 -20.65
N ALA A 805 -47.72 11.74 -20.73
CA ALA A 805 -48.90 12.50 -21.12
C ALA A 805 -49.19 13.67 -20.16
N TYR A 806 -48.94 13.47 -18.86
CA TYR A 806 -49.07 14.50 -17.85
C TYR A 806 -48.04 15.63 -18.01
N LEU A 807 -46.76 15.31 -18.23
CA LEU A 807 -45.71 16.30 -18.48
C LEU A 807 -45.94 17.05 -19.80
N ASP A 808 -46.26 16.34 -20.90
CA ASP A 808 -46.60 16.95 -22.19
C ASP A 808 -47.75 17.96 -22.04
N ALA A 809 -48.79 17.64 -21.25
CA ALA A 809 -49.92 18.52 -21.01
C ALA A 809 -49.56 19.73 -20.13
N HIS A 810 -48.73 19.54 -19.09
CA HIS A 810 -48.25 20.60 -18.22
C HIS A 810 -47.39 21.62 -18.98
N ASP A 811 -46.45 21.14 -19.79
CA ASP A 811 -45.56 22.00 -20.59
C ASP A 811 -46.36 22.81 -21.63
N SER A 812 -47.32 22.18 -22.32
CA SER A 812 -48.20 22.90 -23.26
C SER A 812 -49.09 23.94 -22.57
N PHE A 813 -49.55 23.66 -21.34
CA PHE A 813 -50.30 24.63 -20.56
C PHE A 813 -49.44 25.83 -20.17
N ASN A 814 -48.18 25.61 -19.79
CA ASN A 814 -47.25 26.69 -19.45
C ASN A 814 -46.87 27.53 -20.68
N ASP A 815 -46.54 26.89 -21.82
CA ASP A 815 -46.31 27.56 -23.11
C ASP A 815 -47.49 28.47 -23.50
N TRP A 816 -48.72 27.98 -23.33
CA TRP A 816 -49.95 28.71 -23.59
C TRP A 816 -50.18 29.85 -22.57
N PHE A 817 -49.92 29.59 -21.29
CA PHE A 817 -50.12 30.55 -20.19
C PHE A 817 -49.15 31.72 -20.31
N GLU A 818 -47.88 31.47 -20.60
CA GLU A 818 -46.90 32.52 -20.88
C GLU A 818 -47.23 33.28 -22.16
N HIS A 819 -47.62 32.59 -23.25
CA HIS A 819 -47.99 33.28 -24.49
C HIS A 819 -49.24 34.16 -24.32
N TYR A 820 -50.20 33.74 -23.49
CA TYR A 820 -51.40 34.52 -23.19
C TYR A 820 -51.11 35.78 -22.36
N HIS A 821 -50.24 35.69 -21.35
CA HIS A 821 -49.93 36.81 -20.44
C HIS A 821 -48.80 37.72 -20.95
N ASN A 822 -47.69 37.14 -21.41
CA ASN A 822 -46.44 37.85 -21.68
C ASN A 822 -46.27 38.23 -23.17
N ALA A 823 -46.70 37.38 -24.10
CA ALA A 823 -46.49 37.59 -25.54
C ALA A 823 -47.58 38.47 -26.21
N LYS A 824 -48.53 38.99 -25.44
CA LYS A 824 -49.64 39.81 -25.93
C LYS A 824 -49.17 41.21 -26.34
N PRO A 825 -49.37 41.65 -27.60
CA PRO A 825 -48.93 42.97 -28.05
C PRO A 825 -49.53 44.13 -27.23
N SER A 826 -48.70 45.12 -26.91
CA SER A 826 -49.11 46.34 -26.23
C SER A 826 -49.57 47.41 -27.23
N LYS A 827 -50.66 48.12 -26.91
CA LYS A 827 -51.19 49.18 -27.78
C LYS A 827 -50.22 50.38 -27.81
N PRO A 828 -49.86 50.94 -28.98
CA PRO A 828 -48.99 52.11 -29.05
C PRO A 828 -49.61 53.35 -28.39
N ASP A 829 -48.80 54.06 -27.60
CA ASP A 829 -49.21 55.30 -26.94
C ASP A 829 -49.51 56.44 -27.92
N VAL A 830 -50.61 57.15 -27.67
CA VAL A 830 -51.06 58.29 -28.48
C VAL A 830 -50.26 59.55 -28.12
N PRO A 831 -49.44 60.14 -29.03
CA PRO A 831 -48.65 61.31 -28.69
C PRO A 831 -49.55 62.57 -28.62
N GLN A 832 -49.69 63.15 -27.42
CA GLN A 832 -50.63 64.25 -27.16
C GLN A 832 -50.36 65.55 -27.95
N LYS A 833 -49.17 65.69 -28.57
CA LYS A 833 -48.81 66.78 -29.49
C LYS A 833 -47.87 66.28 -30.60
N ALA A 834 -48.38 65.42 -31.49
CA ALA A 834 -47.59 64.83 -32.58
C ALA A 834 -47.25 65.82 -33.71
N SER A 835 -45.99 65.79 -34.15
CA SER A 835 -45.56 66.22 -35.49
C SER A 835 -46.22 65.39 -36.60
N PHE A 836 -46.27 65.90 -37.83
CA PHE A 836 -46.70 65.12 -39.00
C PHE A 836 -45.90 63.83 -39.19
N THR A 837 -44.57 63.89 -38.98
CA THR A 837 -43.69 62.70 -39.02
C THR A 837 -44.00 61.70 -37.89
N GLU A 838 -44.29 62.18 -36.69
CA GLU A 838 -44.65 61.33 -35.54
C GLU A 838 -46.03 60.71 -35.71
N ARG A 839 -46.95 61.41 -36.39
CA ARG A 839 -48.28 60.89 -36.75
C ARG A 839 -48.19 59.77 -37.78
N VAL A 840 -47.43 59.93 -38.86
CA VAL A 840 -47.18 58.83 -39.82
C VAL A 840 -46.47 57.66 -39.13
N ALA A 841 -45.51 57.93 -38.23
CA ALA A 841 -44.86 56.91 -37.41
C ALA A 841 -45.79 56.27 -36.36
N PHE A 842 -46.89 56.92 -35.96
CA PHE A 842 -47.95 56.33 -35.13
C PHE A 842 -48.86 55.44 -35.99
N GLU A 843 -49.34 55.94 -37.14
CA GLU A 843 -50.17 55.20 -38.10
C GLU A 843 -49.47 53.93 -38.61
N HIS A 844 -48.13 53.94 -38.74
CA HIS A 844 -47.33 52.74 -39.02
C HIS A 844 -47.28 51.76 -37.84
N ARG A 845 -47.05 52.25 -36.62
CA ARG A 845 -47.03 51.42 -35.39
C ARG A 845 -48.40 50.83 -35.06
N GLU A 846 -49.48 51.53 -35.38
CA GLU A 846 -50.85 51.05 -35.21
C GLU A 846 -51.13 49.87 -36.16
N LYS A 847 -50.73 49.97 -37.44
CA LYS A 847 -50.81 48.85 -38.40
C LYS A 847 -49.90 47.67 -38.04
N GLN A 848 -48.71 47.92 -37.50
CA GLN A 848 -47.84 46.85 -36.97
C GLN A 848 -48.51 46.15 -35.78
N TYR A 849 -49.05 46.92 -34.83
CA TYR A 849 -49.81 46.40 -33.69
C TYR A 849 -51.02 45.57 -34.13
N GLU A 850 -51.78 45.98 -35.14
CA GLU A 850 -52.88 45.18 -35.70
C GLU A 850 -52.38 43.85 -36.30
N ALA A 851 -51.31 43.89 -37.11
CA ALA A 851 -50.71 42.69 -37.71
C ALA A 851 -50.15 41.72 -36.66
N ASP A 852 -49.52 42.22 -35.60
CA ASP A 852 -48.95 41.42 -34.53
C ASP A 852 -50.03 40.91 -33.56
N MET A 853 -51.11 41.67 -33.32
CA MET A 853 -52.30 41.18 -32.62
C MET A 853 -52.96 40.01 -33.35
N ASP A 854 -53.06 40.07 -34.68
CA ASP A 854 -53.61 38.98 -35.49
C ASP A 854 -52.64 37.81 -35.70
N ARG A 855 -51.34 38.00 -35.46
CA ARG A 855 -50.37 36.90 -35.32
C ARG A 855 -50.53 36.22 -33.96
N TRP A 856 -50.52 36.99 -32.87
CA TRP A 856 -50.72 36.51 -31.50
C TRP A 856 -52.04 35.73 -31.36
N ARG A 857 -53.16 36.24 -31.89
CA ARG A 857 -54.45 35.53 -31.91
C ARG A 857 -54.37 34.15 -32.55
N ARG A 858 -53.74 34.03 -33.73
CA ARG A 858 -53.62 32.74 -34.45
C ARG A 858 -52.65 31.77 -33.76
N SER A 859 -51.58 32.30 -33.16
CA SER A 859 -50.66 31.52 -32.32
C SER A 859 -51.35 30.98 -31.08
N LEU A 860 -52.08 31.85 -30.36
CA LEU A 860 -52.88 31.49 -29.19
C LEU A 860 -53.97 30.47 -29.52
N GLU A 861 -54.70 30.61 -30.64
CA GLU A 861 -55.73 29.64 -31.06
C GLU A 861 -55.12 28.26 -31.33
N LEU A 862 -53.97 28.20 -32.02
CA LEU A 862 -53.23 26.96 -32.27
C LEU A 862 -52.72 26.31 -30.98
N GLN A 863 -52.06 27.08 -30.10
CA GLN A 863 -51.60 26.61 -28.79
C GLN A 863 -52.75 26.16 -27.90
N THR A 864 -53.87 26.89 -27.89
CA THR A 864 -55.07 26.51 -27.12
C THR A 864 -55.57 25.15 -27.58
N LYS A 865 -55.64 24.91 -28.90
CA LYS A 865 -56.04 23.63 -29.45
C LYS A 865 -55.08 22.50 -29.03
N THR A 866 -53.77 22.67 -29.21
CA THR A 866 -52.77 21.65 -28.83
C THR A 866 -52.76 21.37 -27.33
N THR A 867 -52.95 22.40 -26.49
CA THR A 867 -53.03 22.26 -25.04
C THR A 867 -54.29 21.50 -24.62
N VAL A 868 -55.44 21.81 -25.22
CA VAL A 868 -56.69 21.09 -25.01
C VAL A 868 -56.59 19.62 -25.44
N GLU A 869 -55.97 19.34 -26.60
CA GLU A 869 -55.70 17.97 -27.07
C GLU A 869 -54.82 17.18 -26.08
N ARG A 870 -53.72 17.77 -25.60
CA ARG A 870 -52.83 17.12 -24.60
C ARG A 870 -53.51 16.93 -23.24
N ILE A 871 -54.30 17.89 -22.75
CA ILE A 871 -55.08 17.74 -21.51
C ILE A 871 -56.12 16.62 -21.66
N TYR A 872 -56.80 16.50 -22.82
CA TYR A 872 -57.71 15.38 -23.05
C TYR A 872 -56.99 14.03 -23.09
N ASN A 873 -55.75 13.94 -23.57
CA ASN A 873 -54.98 12.69 -23.51
C ASN A 873 -54.72 12.21 -22.06
N VAL A 874 -54.69 13.11 -21.08
CA VAL A 874 -54.60 12.75 -19.65
C VAL A 874 -55.98 12.40 -19.09
N LEU A 875 -57.00 13.24 -19.32
CA LEU A 875 -58.35 13.05 -18.78
C LEU A 875 -59.10 11.84 -19.37
N LEU A 876 -58.77 11.47 -20.60
CA LEU A 876 -59.36 10.36 -21.36
C LEU A 876 -58.28 9.34 -21.77
N PHE A 877 -57.27 9.15 -20.91
CA PHE A 877 -56.16 8.23 -21.17
C PHE A 877 -56.66 6.82 -21.47
N VAL A 878 -56.14 6.23 -22.55
CA VAL A 878 -56.71 5.02 -23.17
C VAL A 878 -56.73 3.80 -22.23
N ASP A 879 -57.77 2.98 -22.41
CA ASP A 879 -57.95 1.67 -21.80
C ASP A 879 -57.81 1.68 -20.26
N GLY A 880 -58.86 2.12 -19.57
CA GLY A 880 -58.94 2.07 -18.10
C GLY A 880 -58.54 3.36 -17.36
N GLY A 881 -58.01 4.37 -18.06
CA GLY A 881 -57.71 5.69 -17.48
C GLY A 881 -56.28 5.89 -16.98
N TRP A 882 -55.97 7.12 -16.58
CA TRP A 882 -54.64 7.57 -16.19
C TRP A 882 -54.23 7.01 -14.82
N MET A 883 -52.98 6.52 -14.71
CA MET A 883 -52.42 5.88 -13.51
C MET A 883 -53.25 4.70 -12.97
N ALA A 884 -53.90 3.95 -13.87
CA ALA A 884 -54.59 2.71 -13.56
C ALA A 884 -53.88 1.51 -14.21
N ASP A 885 -53.55 0.49 -13.42
CA ASP A 885 -52.91 -0.75 -13.88
C ASP A 885 -53.87 -1.59 -14.74
N GLN A 886 -53.32 -2.25 -15.76
CA GLN A 886 -54.07 -3.06 -16.73
C GLN A 886 -54.09 -4.54 -16.35
N ARG A 887 -52.96 -5.07 -15.88
CA ARG A 887 -52.82 -6.48 -15.49
C ARG A 887 -52.54 -6.58 -14.00
N GLN A 888 -53.30 -7.42 -13.30
CA GLN A 888 -52.98 -7.73 -11.91
C GLN A 888 -51.67 -8.53 -11.88
N VAL A 889 -50.71 -8.07 -11.07
CA VAL A 889 -49.51 -8.85 -10.75
C VAL A 889 -49.99 -10.11 -10.03
N GLY A 890 -49.64 -11.28 -10.58
CA GLY A 890 -49.97 -12.54 -9.94
C GLY A 890 -49.22 -12.66 -8.60
N MET A 891 -49.91 -13.05 -7.54
CA MET A 891 -49.23 -13.51 -6.33
C MET A 891 -48.61 -14.88 -6.61
N GLU A 892 -47.40 -14.88 -7.15
CA GLU A 892 -46.52 -16.05 -7.01
C GLU A 892 -46.17 -16.22 -5.51
N GLY A 893 -45.94 -17.48 -5.11
CA GLY A 893 -46.20 -17.93 -3.76
C GLY A 893 -45.39 -17.24 -2.65
N LYS A 894 -46.10 -16.80 -1.61
CA LYS A 894 -45.57 -16.89 -0.24
C LYS A 894 -45.98 -18.24 0.35
N ASP A 895 -45.11 -19.23 0.19
CA ASP A 895 -45.06 -20.48 0.96
C ASP A 895 -43.58 -20.79 1.24
#